data_AF-A0A6P5AHY7-F1
#
_entry.id   AF-A0A6P5AHY7-F1
#
_cell.length_a   1.000
_cell.length_b   1.000
_cell.length_c   1.000
_cell.angle_alpha   90.00
_cell.angle_beta   90.00
_cell.angle_gamma   90.00
#
_symmetry.space_group_name_H-M   'P 1'
#
loop_
_entity.id
_entity.type
_entity.pdbx_description
1 polymer ?
#
loop_
_entity_poly.entity_id
_entity_poly.type
_entity_poly.pdbx_seq_one_letter_code
_entity_poly.pdbx_strand_id
1 'polypeptide(L)'
;MADSDSVKVAVRVRPFNQREKAANSKCILSMSGSQTVITDPATGNTKMFGFDQSYWSHDGFQADDSGIYQATDSKYADQRRVFNDLGQGVLNNAWAGYNAALFAYGQTGAGKSYSMIGYGVNRGIVPITCDELFTAISKNEDKERQYQVSFSMLEIYNEKVRDLLSKDSKNLTVRQSPKQGFYVEHLKQTPVQNYKEIERLMDQGTKNRTTASTNMNATSSRSHMVITIRFKQVFINASGESTTKSSEINLVDLAGSERASSTGATGDRLKEGSAINQSLSTLGNVISALADNSSGKKKVMVPYRNSVLTKLLQNALGGNSKTIMIAALSPADINYEETLSTLRYADRAKKIKNNAVVNESPTDRLIRELKEENARLMAKLQGQDRGGKGRDEELERMLQENVRQMADIQMTWEKKLEEARREWEQSQAQVSKEDMMTKEHPYLQNVNEDPYLSGVVKHALPPGNNYLGNSKSETGNSIFIRGLGILACHAVLSNSGAEMSIEPVSPDAKVVINGQQIMVKTPLQHMDRLMLGSNCLFLYVGYPADRASQGDTKEYSYDFFQQELAQSQGMTDLLGTPRLGEGANEAMDKLVFQDFVQLMPKVDEVNAMSKDMNKAMTFQPIIKNLASHDSLGNNKEMEVEVLVTNTLTNQVWMWSKAKFINRKFLIEELYQQYMEEGKLDVEQANDPFWDPVEDVFLGSAHVWLQSLAYRIQVDEQIEVHNYQGKEEAMVQVVISPADAQGRQLPDAEAMVIDPSELLGKRLDFIISIPQCLGMKWIQEEKSRGSMFSFQFYGTSNTYRSKPVWHSPNAKMNFTQQFTINPVSMEFLQYLQTHALVLDMWGLQEGREDDPPSSPQDGSDNGYGSSSTIQDGSRSSSFSDSDLEQVLHMREAENLELKKQVQDLEAELEKLRLSEQAARKEKFSLLQQLEKLKTAQQVRGGGGRQHNSSAGKATPIQFLG
;
A
#
# COMPACT_ATOMS: atom_id res chain seq x y z
N MET A 1 -11.84 34.97 -29.55
CA MET A 1 -12.50 33.66 -29.38
C MET A 1 -13.09 33.65 -27.98
N ALA A 2 -14.39 33.34 -27.81
CA ALA A 2 -14.98 33.27 -26.47
C ALA A 2 -14.22 32.21 -25.67
N ASP A 3 -13.66 32.61 -24.52
CA ASP A 3 -12.87 31.76 -23.66
C ASP A 3 -13.74 30.57 -23.23
N SER A 4 -13.45 29.37 -23.74
CA SER A 4 -14.27 28.21 -23.42
C SER A 4 -13.97 27.77 -22.00
N ASP A 5 -14.99 27.57 -21.18
CA ASP A 5 -14.89 27.08 -19.80
C ASP A 5 -14.53 25.59 -19.73
N SER A 6 -13.51 25.17 -20.47
CA SER A 6 -12.95 23.83 -20.37
C SER A 6 -12.26 23.64 -19.02
N VAL A 7 -12.30 22.41 -18.52
CA VAL A 7 -11.53 22.02 -17.34
C VAL A 7 -10.04 22.22 -17.66
N LYS A 8 -9.35 23.02 -16.84
CA LYS A 8 -7.91 23.22 -16.96
C LYS A 8 -7.18 22.05 -16.32
N VAL A 9 -6.15 21.54 -16.98
CA VAL A 9 -5.39 20.38 -16.53
C VAL A 9 -3.92 20.75 -16.41
N ALA A 10 -3.38 20.54 -15.21
CA ALA A 10 -1.96 20.62 -14.93
C ALA A 10 -1.43 19.25 -14.52
N VAL A 11 -0.19 18.95 -14.91
CA VAL A 11 0.53 17.77 -14.42
C VAL A 11 1.71 18.21 -13.54
N ARG A 12 2.05 17.41 -12.53
CA ARG A 12 3.15 17.71 -11.62
C ARG A 12 3.97 16.46 -11.29
N VAL A 13 5.27 16.51 -11.56
CA VAL A 13 6.22 15.41 -11.29
C VAL A 13 6.97 15.71 -10.00
N ARG A 14 6.94 14.78 -9.05
CA ARG A 14 7.65 14.90 -7.77
C ARG A 14 9.09 14.37 -7.83
N PRO A 15 9.94 14.62 -6.80
CA PRO A 15 11.24 13.95 -6.65
C PRO A 15 11.06 12.45 -6.42
N PHE A 16 12.14 11.67 -6.60
CA PHE A 16 12.13 10.28 -6.15
C PHE A 16 11.91 10.18 -4.63
N ASN A 17 11.04 9.28 -4.22
CA ASN A 17 10.88 8.92 -2.81
C ASN A 17 11.99 7.95 -2.38
N GLN A 18 12.04 7.60 -1.09
CA GLN A 18 13.08 6.69 -0.57
C GLN A 18 13.02 5.30 -1.24
N ARG A 19 11.80 4.80 -1.49
CA ARG A 19 11.55 3.52 -2.16
C ARG A 19 12.20 3.46 -3.54
N GLU A 20 11.92 4.47 -4.37
CA GLU A 20 12.42 4.58 -5.74
C GLU A 20 13.93 4.82 -5.78
N LYS A 21 14.47 5.57 -4.81
CA LYS A 21 15.92 5.72 -4.65
C LYS A 21 16.59 4.39 -4.28
N ALA A 22 16.01 3.65 -3.33
CA ALA A 22 16.53 2.35 -2.91
C ALA A 22 16.44 1.29 -4.03
N ALA A 23 15.45 1.41 -4.90
CA ALA A 23 15.28 0.58 -6.09
C ALA A 23 16.16 1.02 -7.28
N ASN A 24 16.98 2.08 -7.15
CA ASN A 24 17.72 2.68 -8.26
C ASN A 24 16.84 2.97 -9.49
N SER A 25 15.58 3.39 -9.26
CA SER A 25 14.62 3.67 -10.32
C SER A 25 15.14 4.72 -11.30
N LYS A 26 14.85 4.51 -12.60
CA LYS A 26 15.17 5.47 -13.66
C LYS A 26 14.02 6.45 -13.86
N CYS A 27 14.37 7.69 -14.23
CA CYS A 27 13.38 8.70 -14.56
C CYS A 27 12.82 8.43 -15.96
N ILE A 28 11.52 8.17 -16.05
CA ILE A 28 10.80 7.88 -17.31
C ILE A 28 10.04 9.08 -17.86
N LEU A 29 10.13 10.25 -17.21
CA LEU A 29 9.41 11.46 -17.59
C LEU A 29 10.38 12.56 -18.03
N SER A 30 9.96 13.32 -19.03
CA SER A 30 10.58 14.58 -19.39
C SER A 30 9.52 15.62 -19.73
N MET A 31 9.80 16.90 -19.46
CA MET A 31 8.87 18.00 -19.68
C MET A 31 9.56 19.15 -20.42
N SER A 32 8.84 19.74 -21.37
CA SER A 32 9.27 20.94 -22.09
C SER A 32 8.06 21.85 -22.32
N GLY A 33 8.06 23.02 -21.65
CA GLY A 33 6.89 23.90 -21.63
C GLY A 33 5.65 23.16 -21.09
N SER A 34 4.59 23.10 -21.90
CA SER A 34 3.34 22.40 -21.56
C SER A 34 3.29 20.94 -22.03
N GLN A 35 4.38 20.43 -22.62
CA GLN A 35 4.48 19.06 -23.10
C GLN A 35 5.12 18.16 -22.03
N THR A 36 4.54 16.99 -21.85
CA THR A 36 5.04 15.91 -21.00
C THR A 36 5.23 14.66 -21.83
N VAL A 37 6.43 14.08 -21.78
CA VAL A 37 6.78 12.85 -22.48
C VAL A 37 7.05 11.76 -21.45
N ILE A 38 6.45 10.59 -21.67
CA ILE A 38 6.71 9.38 -20.90
C ILE A 38 7.38 8.34 -21.80
N THR A 39 8.45 7.71 -21.30
CA THR A 39 9.20 6.66 -21.99
C THR A 39 8.87 5.31 -21.37
N ASP A 40 8.51 4.34 -22.21
CA ASP A 40 8.32 2.95 -21.81
C ASP A 40 9.68 2.32 -21.47
N PRO A 41 9.89 1.85 -20.21
CA PRO A 41 11.16 1.27 -19.81
C PRO A 41 11.45 -0.07 -20.51
N ALA A 42 10.43 -0.81 -20.95
CA ALA A 42 10.59 -2.11 -21.60
C ALA A 42 10.87 -1.99 -23.10
N THR A 43 10.17 -1.08 -23.78
CA THR A 43 10.27 -0.95 -25.24
C THR A 43 11.08 0.27 -25.72
N GLY A 44 11.39 1.22 -24.83
CA GLY A 44 11.99 2.51 -25.17
C GLY A 44 11.05 3.47 -25.90
N ASN A 45 9.80 3.07 -26.17
CA ASN A 45 8.85 3.89 -26.91
C ASN A 45 8.36 5.09 -26.09
N THR A 46 8.33 6.26 -26.71
CA THR A 46 7.87 7.50 -26.06
C THR A 46 6.44 7.84 -26.42
N LYS A 47 5.67 8.34 -25.46
CA LYS A 47 4.35 8.96 -25.68
C LYS A 47 4.36 10.39 -25.18
N MET A 48 3.82 11.30 -25.99
CA MET A 48 3.75 12.72 -25.69
C MET A 48 2.32 13.16 -25.37
N PHE A 49 2.17 14.00 -24.34
CA PHE A 49 0.92 14.60 -23.91
C PHE A 49 1.08 16.13 -23.77
N GLY A 50 0.03 16.88 -24.09
CA GLY A 50 0.01 18.34 -24.00
C GLY A 50 -1.06 18.85 -23.03
N PHE A 51 -0.63 19.53 -21.97
CA PHE A 51 -1.51 20.02 -20.90
C PHE A 51 -1.59 21.55 -20.89
N ASP A 52 -2.37 22.14 -19.97
CA ASP A 52 -2.37 23.60 -19.80
C ASP A 52 -1.12 24.05 -19.05
N GLN A 53 -0.66 23.24 -18.09
CA GLN A 53 0.62 23.42 -17.40
C GLN A 53 1.31 22.08 -17.13
N SER A 54 2.65 22.07 -17.16
CA SER A 54 3.46 20.91 -16.77
C SER A 54 4.55 21.35 -15.80
N TYR A 55 4.46 20.87 -14.55
CA TYR A 55 5.35 21.25 -13.46
C TYR A 55 6.39 20.17 -13.20
N TRP A 56 7.65 20.54 -13.37
CA TRP A 56 8.78 19.72 -12.98
C TRP A 56 9.19 20.07 -11.55
N SER A 57 8.88 19.20 -10.58
CA SER A 57 9.31 19.35 -9.18
C SER A 57 10.27 18.23 -8.78
N HIS A 58 10.97 17.61 -9.72
CA HIS A 58 11.77 16.40 -9.48
C HIS A 58 13.17 16.67 -8.90
N ASP A 59 13.89 17.61 -9.51
CA ASP A 59 15.28 17.99 -9.20
C ASP A 59 15.44 19.51 -9.35
N GLY A 60 16.65 20.04 -9.08
CA GLY A 60 16.91 21.48 -9.21
C GLY A 60 16.34 22.33 -8.07
N PHE A 61 16.37 21.81 -6.83
CA PHE A 61 15.91 22.52 -5.65
C PHE A 61 16.90 22.43 -4.49
N GLN A 62 16.83 23.40 -3.58
CA GLN A 62 17.55 23.41 -2.32
C GLN A 62 16.61 23.86 -1.19
N ALA A 63 16.81 23.34 0.02
CA ALA A 63 16.13 23.85 1.20
C ALA A 63 16.87 25.09 1.71
N ASP A 64 16.14 26.16 2.01
CA ASP A 64 16.69 27.30 2.75
C ASP A 64 16.82 26.98 4.26
N ASP A 65 17.35 27.94 5.04
CA ASP A 65 17.54 27.80 6.50
C ASP A 65 16.24 27.51 7.26
N SER A 66 15.08 27.83 6.67
CA SER A 66 13.76 27.56 7.25
C SER A 66 13.20 26.19 6.83
N GLY A 67 13.86 25.50 5.90
CA GLY A 67 13.44 24.21 5.34
C GLY A 67 12.47 24.34 4.16
N ILE A 68 12.27 25.54 3.60
CA ILE A 68 11.44 25.75 2.42
C ILE A 68 12.24 25.40 1.17
N TYR A 69 11.65 24.60 0.29
CA TYR A 69 12.30 24.23 -0.97
C TYR A 69 12.17 25.36 -1.99
N GLN A 70 13.31 25.82 -2.47
CA GLN A 70 13.42 26.87 -3.48
C GLN A 70 14.08 26.32 -4.74
N ALA A 71 13.66 26.85 -5.88
CA ALA A 71 14.23 26.52 -7.17
C ALA A 71 15.68 27.01 -7.27
N THR A 72 16.59 26.15 -7.70
CA THR A 72 17.96 26.55 -8.07
C THR A 72 18.05 26.97 -9.53
N ASP A 73 17.07 26.59 -10.36
CA ASP A 73 16.94 26.95 -11.76
C ASP A 73 15.49 27.25 -12.16
N SER A 74 15.24 27.62 -13.42
CA SER A 74 13.88 27.92 -13.91
C SER A 74 13.02 26.67 -14.17
N LYS A 75 13.62 25.48 -14.15
CA LYS A 75 12.95 24.21 -14.45
C LYS A 75 12.14 23.75 -13.25
N TYR A 76 12.67 23.89 -12.03
CA TYR A 76 11.95 23.50 -10.82
C TYR A 76 10.68 24.35 -10.59
N ALA A 77 9.61 23.67 -10.18
CA ALA A 77 8.36 24.28 -9.77
C ALA A 77 8.13 24.05 -8.26
N ASP A 78 8.38 25.08 -7.48
CA ASP A 78 8.08 25.11 -6.05
C ASP A 78 6.57 25.26 -5.78
N GLN A 79 6.19 25.23 -4.50
CA GLN A 79 4.78 25.38 -4.09
C GLN A 79 4.19 26.74 -4.48
N ARG A 80 5.00 27.81 -4.44
CA ARG A 80 4.54 29.18 -4.70
C ARG A 80 4.26 29.39 -6.18
N ARG A 81 5.10 28.87 -7.07
CA ARG A 81 4.87 28.87 -8.52
C ARG A 81 3.59 28.15 -8.88
N VAL A 82 3.40 26.93 -8.36
CA VAL A 82 2.17 26.15 -8.60
C VAL A 82 0.93 26.89 -8.09
N PHE A 83 1.01 27.56 -6.94
CA PHE A 83 -0.08 28.42 -6.46
C PHE A 83 -0.33 29.63 -7.37
N ASN A 84 0.71 30.36 -7.77
CA ASN A 84 0.56 31.54 -8.61
C ASN A 84 -0.10 31.20 -9.96
N ASP A 85 0.27 30.06 -10.54
CA ASP A 85 -0.24 29.64 -11.84
C ASP A 85 -1.66 29.04 -11.77
N LEU A 86 -2.02 28.36 -10.66
CA LEU A 86 -3.32 27.68 -10.51
C LEU A 86 -4.22 28.30 -9.43
N GLY A 87 -3.73 28.37 -8.20
CA GLY A 87 -4.46 28.83 -7.01
C GLY A 87 -4.91 30.29 -7.10
N GLN A 88 -4.08 31.16 -7.69
CA GLN A 88 -4.48 32.55 -7.94
C GLN A 88 -5.69 32.63 -8.88
N GLY A 89 -5.76 31.74 -9.88
CA GLY A 89 -6.92 31.64 -10.77
C GLY A 89 -8.19 31.21 -10.03
N VAL A 90 -8.08 30.27 -9.09
CA VAL A 90 -9.19 29.87 -8.20
C VAL A 90 -9.71 31.06 -7.40
N LEU A 91 -8.82 31.85 -6.79
CA LEU A 91 -9.19 33.05 -6.04
C LEU A 91 -9.84 34.11 -6.93
N ASN A 92 -9.25 34.41 -8.08
CA ASN A 92 -9.79 35.41 -9.02
C ASN A 92 -11.22 35.06 -9.43
N ASN A 93 -11.49 33.77 -9.69
CA ASN A 93 -12.83 33.28 -10.01
C ASN A 93 -13.81 33.44 -8.84
N ALA A 94 -13.39 33.11 -7.61
CA ALA A 94 -14.20 33.28 -6.41
C ALA A 94 -14.55 34.76 -6.15
N TRP A 95 -13.58 35.67 -6.30
CA TRP A 95 -13.79 37.12 -6.23
C TRP A 95 -14.75 37.64 -7.30
N ALA A 96 -14.73 37.06 -8.49
CA ALA A 96 -15.71 37.39 -9.54
C ALA A 96 -17.12 36.83 -9.26
N GLY A 97 -17.27 35.91 -8.29
CA GLY A 97 -18.54 35.26 -7.93
C GLY A 97 -18.81 33.94 -8.66
N TYR A 98 -17.79 33.35 -9.30
CA TYR A 98 -17.89 32.00 -9.88
C TYR A 98 -17.59 30.95 -8.82
N ASN A 99 -18.27 29.80 -8.89
CA ASN A 99 -17.80 28.63 -8.17
C ASN A 99 -16.47 28.16 -8.78
N ALA A 100 -15.57 27.68 -7.94
CA ALA A 100 -14.29 27.15 -8.37
C ALA A 100 -14.03 25.79 -7.74
N ALA A 101 -13.40 24.90 -8.49
CA ALA A 101 -13.00 23.60 -7.98
C ALA A 101 -11.56 23.29 -8.41
N LEU A 102 -10.76 22.76 -7.48
CA LEU A 102 -9.43 22.25 -7.76
C LEU A 102 -9.29 20.89 -7.10
N PHE A 103 -8.98 19.87 -7.88
CA PHE A 103 -8.80 18.51 -7.36
C PHE A 103 -7.48 17.90 -7.82
N ALA A 104 -6.82 17.17 -6.90
CA ALA A 104 -5.61 16.42 -7.19
C ALA A 104 -5.92 14.93 -7.43
N TYR A 105 -5.32 14.34 -8.47
CA TYR A 105 -5.53 12.96 -8.90
C TYR A 105 -4.19 12.29 -9.25
N GLY A 106 -4.06 10.99 -8.98
CA GLY A 106 -2.85 10.20 -9.23
C GLY A 106 -2.68 9.08 -8.19
N GLN A 107 -1.73 8.19 -8.40
CA GLN A 107 -1.50 7.06 -7.49
C GLN A 107 -1.10 7.53 -6.07
N THR A 108 -1.25 6.65 -5.09
CA THR A 108 -0.73 6.86 -3.74
C THR A 108 0.76 7.19 -3.77
N GLY A 109 1.17 8.17 -2.96
CA GLY A 109 2.54 8.66 -2.94
C GLY A 109 2.94 9.55 -4.12
N ALA A 110 2.10 9.81 -5.13
CA ALA A 110 2.47 10.66 -6.28
C ALA A 110 2.59 12.18 -5.99
N GLY A 111 2.16 12.64 -4.81
CA GLY A 111 2.25 14.05 -4.40
C GLY A 111 0.93 14.85 -4.44
N LYS A 112 -0.23 14.16 -4.35
CA LYS A 112 -1.55 14.80 -4.28
C LYS A 112 -1.68 15.70 -3.05
N SER A 113 -1.57 15.12 -1.85
CA SER A 113 -1.65 15.84 -0.57
C SER A 113 -0.55 16.89 -0.41
N TYR A 114 0.65 16.65 -0.94
CA TYR A 114 1.72 17.65 -0.99
C TYR A 114 1.33 18.88 -1.83
N SER A 115 0.65 18.69 -2.96
CA SER A 115 0.18 19.81 -3.79
C SER A 115 -1.00 20.55 -3.16
N MET A 116 -1.93 19.81 -2.55
CA MET A 116 -3.15 20.38 -1.96
C MET A 116 -2.87 21.07 -0.62
N ILE A 117 -2.23 20.38 0.31
CA ILE A 117 -2.03 20.85 1.69
C ILE A 117 -0.58 21.25 1.93
N GLY A 118 0.37 20.46 1.43
CA GLY A 118 1.79 20.65 1.72
C GLY A 118 2.23 20.03 3.05
N TYR A 119 3.55 20.00 3.29
CA TYR A 119 4.15 19.37 4.47
C TYR A 119 5.03 20.34 5.23
N GLY A 120 4.85 20.41 6.55
CA GLY A 120 5.59 21.30 7.43
C GLY A 120 5.52 22.75 6.94
N VAL A 121 6.68 23.37 6.75
CA VAL A 121 6.81 24.75 6.26
C VAL A 121 6.44 24.91 4.77
N ASN A 122 6.45 23.83 3.99
CA ASN A 122 6.17 23.84 2.55
C ASN A 122 4.67 23.78 2.27
N ARG A 123 3.96 24.88 2.55
CA ARG A 123 2.51 25.04 2.39
C ARG A 123 2.05 24.80 0.93
N GLY A 124 0.96 24.06 0.75
CA GLY A 124 0.33 23.77 -0.54
C GLY A 124 -0.76 24.76 -0.93
N ILE A 125 -1.57 24.41 -1.92
CA ILE A 125 -2.59 25.29 -2.50
C ILE A 125 -3.63 25.76 -1.48
N VAL A 126 -4.16 24.85 -0.66
CA VAL A 126 -5.23 25.14 0.32
C VAL A 126 -4.79 26.22 1.32
N PRO A 127 -3.71 26.03 2.11
CA PRO A 127 -3.33 27.04 3.09
C PRO A 127 -2.97 28.38 2.42
N ILE A 128 -2.29 28.38 1.28
CA ILE A 128 -1.93 29.63 0.58
C ILE A 128 -3.20 30.35 0.05
N THR A 129 -4.17 29.61 -0.50
CA THR A 129 -5.46 30.15 -0.96
C THR A 129 -6.20 30.87 0.16
N CYS A 130 -6.30 30.23 1.33
CA CYS A 130 -6.97 30.80 2.49
C CYS A 130 -6.29 32.08 3.00
N ASP A 131 -4.95 32.07 3.02
CA ASP A 131 -4.13 33.19 3.50
C ASP A 131 -4.20 34.41 2.56
N GLU A 132 -4.07 34.18 1.25
CA GLU A 132 -4.20 35.23 0.24
C GLU A 132 -5.63 35.78 0.17
N LEU A 133 -6.66 34.95 0.37
CA LEU A 133 -8.05 35.40 0.47
C LEU A 133 -8.23 36.40 1.63
N PHE A 134 -7.78 36.03 2.83
CA PHE A 134 -7.91 36.92 4.00
C PHE A 134 -6.99 38.13 3.93
N THR A 135 -5.81 38.00 3.32
CA THR A 135 -4.93 39.13 3.02
C THR A 135 -5.65 40.12 2.11
N ALA A 136 -6.29 39.67 1.04
CA ALA A 136 -7.07 40.52 0.14
C ALA A 136 -8.29 41.16 0.85
N ILE A 137 -8.99 40.41 1.71
CA ILE A 137 -10.09 40.95 2.54
C ILE A 137 -9.58 42.07 3.46
N SER A 138 -8.45 41.86 4.14
CA SER A 138 -7.88 42.83 5.10
C SER A 138 -7.39 44.12 4.45
N LYS A 139 -6.99 44.06 3.17
CA LYS A 139 -6.56 45.22 2.38
C LYS A 139 -7.72 46.03 1.82
N ASN A 140 -8.96 45.55 1.91
CA ASN A 140 -10.11 46.31 1.43
C ASN A 140 -10.51 47.39 2.45
N GLU A 141 -10.44 48.65 2.04
CA GLU A 141 -10.85 49.81 2.85
C GLU A 141 -12.31 50.23 2.61
N ASP A 142 -12.99 49.62 1.63
CA ASP A 142 -14.36 49.94 1.26
C ASP A 142 -15.36 49.45 2.33
N LYS A 143 -15.91 50.39 3.10
CA LYS A 143 -16.90 50.14 4.16
C LYS A 143 -18.26 49.71 3.62
N GLU A 144 -18.53 49.92 2.33
CA GLU A 144 -19.77 49.47 1.67
C GLU A 144 -19.69 47.99 1.25
N ARG A 145 -18.57 47.32 1.53
CA ARG A 145 -18.37 45.89 1.25
C ARG A 145 -18.17 45.11 2.53
N GLN A 146 -18.99 44.07 2.71
CA GLN A 146 -18.82 43.10 3.79
C GLN A 146 -18.50 41.73 3.21
N TYR A 147 -17.67 40.98 3.93
CA TYR A 147 -17.21 39.66 3.53
C TYR A 147 -17.63 38.63 4.57
N GLN A 148 -18.18 37.52 4.10
CA GLN A 148 -18.57 36.40 4.92
C GLN A 148 -17.87 35.16 4.37
N VAL A 149 -17.05 34.52 5.21
CA VAL A 149 -16.30 33.32 4.87
C VAL A 149 -16.74 32.19 5.81
N SER A 150 -17.08 31.03 5.23
CA SER A 150 -17.30 29.80 5.99
C SER A 150 -16.42 28.68 5.47
N PHE A 151 -16.00 27.82 6.39
CA PHE A 151 -15.14 26.68 6.12
C PHE A 151 -15.85 25.37 6.51
N SER A 152 -15.74 24.36 5.66
CA SER A 152 -16.12 22.98 5.99
C SER A 152 -15.09 21.99 5.44
N MET A 153 -14.94 20.87 6.13
CA MET A 153 -13.97 19.83 5.77
C MET A 153 -14.60 18.47 6.02
N LEU A 154 -14.64 17.62 4.99
CA LEU A 154 -15.22 16.29 5.07
C LEU A 154 -14.30 15.23 4.47
N GLU A 155 -14.56 14.00 4.87
CA GLU A 155 -13.94 12.79 4.35
C GLU A 155 -15.01 11.90 3.72
N ILE A 156 -14.70 11.30 2.57
CA ILE A 156 -15.50 10.25 1.94
C ILE A 156 -14.66 8.98 1.97
N TYR A 157 -15.12 7.97 2.68
CA TYR A 157 -14.48 6.66 2.77
C TYR A 157 -15.54 5.57 2.68
N ASN A 158 -15.34 4.58 1.80
CA ASN A 158 -16.29 3.51 1.53
C ASN A 158 -17.73 4.02 1.31
N GLU A 159 -17.88 5.06 0.47
CA GLU A 159 -19.16 5.76 0.18
C GLU A 159 -19.90 6.32 1.42
N LYS A 160 -19.27 6.31 2.61
CA LYS A 160 -19.74 6.97 3.83
C LYS A 160 -19.11 8.36 3.93
N VAL A 161 -19.88 9.35 4.35
CA VAL A 161 -19.42 10.75 4.51
C VAL A 161 -19.21 11.04 5.99
N ARG A 162 -18.06 11.58 6.35
CA ARG A 162 -17.73 12.02 7.70
C ARG A 162 -17.38 13.51 7.70
N ASP A 163 -17.93 14.25 8.64
CA ASP A 163 -17.53 15.62 8.95
C ASP A 163 -16.26 15.60 9.80
N LEU A 164 -15.18 16.20 9.29
CA LEU A 164 -13.89 16.23 9.98
C LEU A 164 -13.83 17.34 11.04
N LEU A 165 -14.79 18.28 11.07
CA LEU A 165 -14.86 19.36 12.06
C LEU A 165 -15.76 19.03 13.26
N SER A 166 -16.38 17.84 13.27
CA SER A 166 -17.21 17.34 14.37
C SER A 166 -16.60 16.10 15.03
N LYS A 167 -16.56 16.07 16.37
CA LYS A 167 -16.02 14.94 17.15
C LYS A 167 -16.94 13.70 17.10
N ASP A 168 -18.25 13.90 16.93
CA ASP A 168 -19.28 12.85 16.96
C ASP A 168 -19.88 12.57 15.57
N SER A 169 -19.11 12.78 14.50
CA SER A 169 -19.63 12.62 13.14
C SER A 169 -20.00 11.16 12.86
N LYS A 170 -21.30 10.88 12.87
CA LYS A 170 -21.90 9.72 12.21
C LYS A 170 -21.82 9.88 10.68
N ASN A 171 -22.12 8.81 9.94
CA ASN A 171 -22.23 8.83 8.49
C ASN A 171 -23.28 9.86 8.04
N LEU A 172 -22.86 10.92 7.34
CA LEU A 172 -23.74 11.98 6.85
C LEU A 172 -24.39 11.59 5.52
N THR A 173 -25.65 12.01 5.34
CA THR A 173 -26.43 11.67 4.14
C THR A 173 -26.28 12.74 3.06
N VAL A 174 -26.05 12.29 1.81
CA VAL A 174 -26.07 13.17 0.63
C VAL A 174 -27.49 13.30 0.10
N ARG A 175 -27.99 14.52 0.00
CA ARG A 175 -29.31 14.86 -0.54
C ARG A 175 -29.19 15.67 -1.83
N GLN A 176 -30.30 15.79 -2.57
CA GLN A 176 -30.39 16.60 -3.78
C GLN A 176 -31.46 17.67 -3.64
N SER A 177 -31.14 18.91 -3.98
CA SER A 177 -32.06 20.05 -4.06
C SER A 177 -32.10 20.59 -5.49
N PRO A 178 -33.27 21.01 -6.02
CA PRO A 178 -33.37 21.61 -7.34
C PRO A 178 -32.51 22.87 -7.54
N LYS A 179 -32.26 23.64 -6.47
CA LYS A 179 -31.51 24.90 -6.52
C LYS A 179 -30.01 24.73 -6.25
N GLN A 180 -29.65 23.81 -5.34
CA GLN A 180 -28.27 23.64 -4.86
C GLN A 180 -27.55 22.46 -5.52
N GLY A 181 -28.26 21.55 -6.18
CA GLY A 181 -27.70 20.28 -6.62
C GLY A 181 -27.54 19.30 -5.45
N PHE A 182 -26.53 18.44 -5.50
CA PHE A 182 -26.22 17.54 -4.40
C PHE A 182 -25.51 18.27 -3.26
N TYR A 183 -25.89 17.98 -2.01
CA TYR A 183 -25.28 18.54 -0.82
C TYR A 183 -25.29 17.52 0.32
N VAL A 184 -24.43 17.73 1.31
CA VAL A 184 -24.35 16.90 2.52
C VAL A 184 -25.24 17.51 3.59
N GLU A 185 -26.24 16.75 4.05
CA GLU A 185 -27.13 17.17 5.12
C GLU A 185 -26.37 17.20 6.46
N HIS A 186 -26.60 18.24 7.27
CA HIS A 186 -25.99 18.43 8.60
C HIS A 186 -24.46 18.59 8.62
N LEU A 187 -23.81 18.79 7.46
CA LEU A 187 -22.39 19.14 7.42
C LEU A 187 -22.15 20.48 8.13
N LYS A 188 -21.22 20.52 9.08
CA LYS A 188 -20.87 21.73 9.82
C LYS A 188 -20.20 22.73 8.88
N GLN A 189 -20.69 23.98 8.94
CA GLN A 189 -20.13 25.11 8.21
C GLN A 189 -19.73 26.16 9.23
N THR A 190 -18.44 26.30 9.47
CA THR A 190 -17.90 27.16 10.53
C THR A 190 -17.55 28.53 9.93
N PRO A 191 -18.21 29.62 10.36
CA PRO A 191 -17.78 30.98 10.02
C PRO A 191 -16.37 31.26 10.53
N VAL A 192 -15.57 31.97 9.72
CA VAL A 192 -14.17 32.29 10.03
C VAL A 192 -13.84 33.74 9.66
N GLN A 193 -12.94 34.37 10.43
CA GLN A 193 -12.55 35.78 10.25
C GLN A 193 -11.11 35.98 9.76
N ASN A 194 -10.27 34.95 9.84
CA ASN A 194 -8.87 35.04 9.45
C ASN A 194 -8.31 33.65 9.09
N TYR A 195 -7.13 33.62 8.47
CA TYR A 195 -6.45 32.39 8.09
C TYR A 195 -6.10 31.49 9.30
N LYS A 196 -5.74 32.08 10.44
CA LYS A 196 -5.35 31.34 11.65
C LYS A 196 -6.49 30.49 12.22
N GLU A 197 -7.74 30.94 12.07
CA GLU A 197 -8.92 30.13 12.40
C GLU A 197 -9.07 28.92 11.45
N ILE A 198 -8.88 29.12 10.14
CA ILE A 198 -8.91 28.01 9.16
C ILE A 198 -7.79 27.02 9.41
N GLU A 199 -6.57 27.48 9.66
CA GLU A 199 -5.41 26.63 9.96
C GLU A 199 -5.71 25.66 11.11
N ARG A 200 -6.33 26.16 12.18
CA ARG A 200 -6.73 25.30 13.31
C ARG A 200 -7.86 24.33 12.97
N LEU A 201 -8.82 24.74 12.15
CA LEU A 201 -9.87 23.83 11.68
C LEU A 201 -9.27 22.72 10.81
N MET A 202 -8.24 23.03 10.00
CA MET A 202 -7.49 22.02 9.25
C MET A 202 -6.71 21.09 10.17
N ASP A 203 -6.04 21.61 11.20
CA ASP A 203 -5.33 20.78 12.19
C ASP A 203 -6.30 19.87 12.95
N GLN A 204 -7.46 20.39 13.36
CA GLN A 204 -8.52 19.63 14.00
C GLN A 204 -9.04 18.53 13.06
N GLY A 205 -9.33 18.87 11.80
CA GLY A 205 -9.79 17.92 10.80
C GLY A 205 -8.78 16.82 10.53
N THR A 206 -7.50 17.16 10.50
CA THR A 206 -6.39 16.22 10.33
C THR A 206 -6.26 15.30 11.54
N LYS A 207 -6.33 15.84 12.77
CA LYS A 207 -6.37 15.02 14.01
C LYS A 207 -7.53 14.03 14.02
N ASN A 208 -8.72 14.48 13.63
CA ASN A 208 -9.91 13.63 13.56
C ASN A 208 -9.76 12.54 12.48
N ARG A 209 -9.18 12.89 11.32
CA ARG A 209 -8.86 11.95 10.24
C ARG A 209 -7.86 10.89 10.70
N THR A 210 -6.75 11.28 11.31
CA THR A 210 -5.74 10.35 11.86
C THR A 210 -6.36 9.39 12.88
N THR A 211 -7.15 9.92 13.82
CA THR A 211 -7.79 9.10 14.86
C THR A 211 -8.77 8.08 14.25
N ALA A 212 -9.51 8.48 13.21
CA ALA A 212 -10.42 7.58 12.52
C ALA A 212 -9.70 6.51 11.68
N SER A 213 -8.59 6.87 11.03
CA SER A 213 -7.71 5.93 10.32
C SER A 213 -7.19 4.85 11.25
N THR A 214 -6.76 5.21 12.47
CA THR A 214 -6.29 4.23 13.46
C THR A 214 -7.43 3.37 13.99
N ASN A 215 -8.62 3.95 14.20
CA ASN A 215 -9.75 3.23 14.81
C ASN A 215 -10.38 2.16 13.90
N MET A 216 -10.36 2.35 12.58
CA MET A 216 -11.02 1.46 11.60
C MET A 216 -10.03 0.88 10.58
N ASN A 217 -8.72 1.11 10.76
CA ASN A 217 -7.66 0.85 9.78
C ASN A 217 -7.96 1.41 8.37
N ALA A 218 -8.76 2.47 8.31
CA ALA A 218 -9.05 3.18 7.07
C ALA A 218 -7.80 3.95 6.62
N THR A 219 -7.11 3.48 5.60
CA THR A 219 -5.91 4.16 5.07
C THR A 219 -6.31 5.48 4.39
N SER A 220 -5.59 6.57 4.68
CA SER A 220 -5.84 7.88 4.07
C SER A 220 -5.66 7.89 2.55
N SER A 221 -4.88 6.95 2.01
CA SER A 221 -4.72 6.70 0.57
C SER A 221 -6.02 6.31 -0.13
N ARG A 222 -7.05 5.88 0.62
CA ARG A 222 -8.34 5.39 0.10
C ARG A 222 -9.52 6.28 0.42
N SER A 223 -9.30 7.34 1.21
CA SER A 223 -10.33 8.33 1.50
C SER A 223 -10.14 9.59 0.66
N HIS A 224 -11.25 10.19 0.24
CA HIS A 224 -11.24 11.49 -0.42
C HIS A 224 -11.46 12.57 0.62
N MET A 225 -10.67 13.63 0.58
CA MET A 225 -10.84 14.79 1.44
C MET A 225 -11.38 15.95 0.62
N VAL A 226 -12.49 16.54 1.06
CA VAL A 226 -13.10 17.70 0.41
C VAL A 226 -13.11 18.87 1.40
N ILE A 227 -12.39 19.92 1.04
CA ILE A 227 -12.40 21.20 1.74
C ILE A 227 -13.25 22.17 0.94
N THR A 228 -14.20 22.83 1.61
CA THR A 228 -15.09 23.81 0.98
C THR A 228 -14.94 25.15 1.68
N ILE A 229 -14.62 26.19 0.92
CA ILE A 229 -14.64 27.57 1.38
C ILE A 229 -15.82 28.26 0.70
N ARG A 230 -16.79 28.70 1.48
CA ARG A 230 -17.90 29.52 0.99
C ARG A 230 -17.53 30.98 1.20
N PHE A 231 -17.43 31.71 0.10
CA PHE A 231 -17.08 33.12 0.12
C PHE A 231 -18.23 33.96 -0.44
N LYS A 232 -18.78 34.82 0.42
CA LYS A 232 -19.87 35.74 0.08
C LYS A 232 -19.41 37.18 0.24
N GLN A 233 -19.67 37.97 -0.78
CA GLN A 233 -19.39 39.41 -0.84
C GLN A 233 -20.74 40.13 -0.81
N VAL A 234 -20.91 41.05 0.13
CA VAL A 234 -22.10 41.88 0.28
C VAL A 234 -21.74 43.30 -0.08
N PHE A 235 -22.37 43.84 -1.12
CA PHE A 235 -22.20 45.20 -1.61
C PHE A 235 -23.43 46.00 -1.21
N ILE A 236 -23.23 47.07 -0.44
CA ILE A 236 -24.28 47.98 0.00
C ILE A 236 -24.22 49.21 -0.90
N ASN A 237 -25.29 49.51 -1.64
CA ASN A 237 -25.33 50.71 -2.48
C ASN A 237 -25.70 51.96 -1.65
N ALA A 238 -25.53 53.15 -2.23
CA ALA A 238 -25.84 54.43 -1.59
C ALA A 238 -27.32 54.59 -1.16
N SER A 239 -28.24 53.79 -1.73
CA SER A 239 -29.65 53.69 -1.35
C SER A 239 -29.93 52.67 -0.22
N GLY A 240 -28.90 51.99 0.31
CA GLY A 240 -29.03 50.99 1.37
C GLY A 240 -29.51 49.61 0.91
N GLU A 241 -29.59 49.36 -0.40
CA GLU A 241 -29.86 48.03 -0.97
C GLU A 241 -28.58 47.20 -1.02
N SER A 242 -28.70 45.92 -0.68
CA SER A 242 -27.59 44.99 -0.65
C SER A 242 -27.66 44.07 -1.86
N THR A 243 -26.61 44.02 -2.66
CA THR A 243 -26.40 42.97 -3.66
C THR A 243 -25.29 42.05 -3.19
N THR A 244 -25.39 40.75 -3.44
CA THR A 244 -24.37 39.79 -3.00
C THR A 244 -23.92 38.90 -4.13
N LYS A 245 -22.62 38.66 -4.14
CA LYS A 245 -21.97 37.63 -4.95
C LYS A 245 -21.54 36.51 -4.03
N SER A 246 -21.81 35.27 -4.45
CA SER A 246 -21.41 34.09 -3.69
C SER A 246 -20.55 33.19 -4.56
N SER A 247 -19.59 32.52 -3.92
CA SER A 247 -18.76 31.51 -4.57
C SER A 247 -18.51 30.36 -3.60
N GLU A 248 -18.50 29.15 -4.14
CA GLU A 248 -18.01 27.96 -3.44
C GLU A 248 -16.66 27.55 -4.05
N ILE A 249 -15.64 27.47 -3.21
CA ILE A 249 -14.30 26.98 -3.57
C ILE A 249 -14.15 25.57 -3.03
N ASN A 250 -14.14 24.58 -3.91
CA ASN A 250 -13.97 23.18 -3.56
C ASN A 250 -12.54 22.72 -3.84
N LEU A 251 -11.79 22.41 -2.78
CA LEU A 251 -10.41 21.94 -2.85
C LEU A 251 -10.37 20.49 -2.42
N VAL A 252 -10.01 19.59 -3.34
CA VAL A 252 -10.23 18.14 -3.19
C VAL A 252 -8.92 17.38 -3.32
N ASP A 253 -8.63 16.56 -2.32
CA ASP A 253 -7.56 15.56 -2.37
C ASP A 253 -8.19 14.18 -2.54
N LEU A 254 -8.04 13.60 -3.72
CA LEU A 254 -8.66 12.31 -4.03
C LEU A 254 -7.83 11.15 -3.48
N ALA A 255 -8.47 9.99 -3.32
CA ALA A 255 -7.80 8.72 -3.07
C ALA A 255 -6.81 8.35 -4.21
N GLY A 256 -5.92 7.40 -3.94
CA GLY A 256 -5.00 6.81 -4.90
C GLY A 256 -5.71 6.20 -6.11
N SER A 257 -5.20 6.51 -7.31
CA SER A 257 -5.78 6.03 -8.57
C SER A 257 -5.36 4.62 -8.99
N GLU A 258 -4.46 3.99 -8.24
CA GLU A 258 -3.92 2.68 -8.56
C GLU A 258 -5.01 1.61 -8.71
N ARG A 259 -4.87 0.77 -9.73
CA ARG A 259 -5.85 -0.28 -9.99
C ARG A 259 -5.59 -1.48 -9.07
N ALA A 260 -6.67 -2.02 -8.52
CA ALA A 260 -6.69 -3.32 -7.83
C ALA A 260 -6.40 -4.52 -8.77
N SER A 261 -6.43 -4.29 -10.09
CA SER A 261 -6.62 -5.31 -11.12
C SER A 261 -5.35 -5.73 -11.87
N SER A 262 -4.18 -5.77 -11.21
CA SER A 262 -3.01 -6.46 -11.77
C SER A 262 -3.13 -8.00 -11.66
N THR A 263 -4.21 -8.51 -11.06
CA THR A 263 -4.51 -9.94 -10.99
C THR A 263 -5.21 -10.42 -12.26
N GLY A 264 -4.64 -11.40 -12.96
CA GLY A 264 -5.27 -12.10 -14.10
C GLY A 264 -6.51 -12.92 -13.73
N ALA A 265 -7.38 -12.42 -12.86
CA ALA A 265 -8.61 -13.08 -12.43
C ALA A 265 -9.72 -12.90 -13.48
N THR A 266 -10.02 -13.96 -14.23
CA THR A 266 -11.18 -14.03 -15.13
C THR A 266 -12.45 -14.44 -14.39
N GLY A 267 -13.58 -13.78 -14.71
CA GLY A 267 -14.96 -14.22 -14.41
C GLY A 267 -15.42 -14.06 -12.95
N ASP A 268 -16.55 -13.38 -12.74
CA ASP A 268 -17.28 -13.11 -11.48
C ASP A 268 -16.54 -12.43 -10.30
N ARG A 269 -15.24 -12.70 -10.10
CA ARG A 269 -14.31 -12.01 -9.16
C ARG A 269 -14.03 -10.54 -9.53
N LEU A 270 -14.58 -10.05 -10.64
CA LEU A 270 -14.47 -8.65 -11.09
C LEU A 270 -15.44 -7.72 -10.33
N LYS A 271 -16.52 -8.26 -9.76
CA LYS A 271 -17.45 -7.51 -8.88
C LYS A 271 -16.79 -7.12 -7.55
N GLU A 272 -15.90 -7.98 -7.03
CA GLU A 272 -15.16 -7.80 -5.77
C GLU A 272 -14.25 -6.55 -5.77
N GLY A 273 -13.53 -6.30 -6.87
CA GLY A 273 -12.68 -5.10 -7.00
C GLY A 273 -13.45 -3.80 -7.25
N SER A 274 -14.75 -3.87 -7.57
CA SER A 274 -15.56 -2.72 -7.99
C SER A 274 -16.02 -1.84 -6.82
N ALA A 275 -16.11 -2.35 -5.59
CA ALA A 275 -16.58 -1.61 -4.42
C ALA A 275 -15.52 -0.62 -3.91
N ILE A 276 -14.26 -1.08 -3.79
CA ILE A 276 -13.12 -0.32 -3.26
C ILE A 276 -12.86 0.97 -4.06
N ASN A 277 -12.91 0.85 -5.38
CA ASN A 277 -12.67 1.95 -6.31
C ASN A 277 -13.98 2.49 -6.90
N GLN A 278 -15.14 2.27 -6.26
CA GLN A 278 -16.42 2.71 -6.81
C GLN A 278 -16.41 4.22 -7.09
N SER A 279 -15.95 5.03 -6.14
CA SER A 279 -15.83 6.49 -6.26
C SER A 279 -14.98 6.92 -7.47
N LEU A 280 -13.75 6.41 -7.58
CA LEU A 280 -12.80 6.75 -8.64
C LEU A 280 -13.15 6.15 -10.01
N SER A 281 -13.66 4.92 -10.04
CA SER A 281 -14.14 4.27 -11.27
C SER A 281 -15.34 5.02 -11.83
N THR A 282 -16.28 5.40 -10.94
CA THR A 282 -17.42 6.24 -11.33
C THR A 282 -16.95 7.61 -11.81
N LEU A 283 -15.96 8.23 -11.16
CA LEU A 283 -15.36 9.48 -11.62
C LEU A 283 -14.79 9.33 -13.04
N GLY A 284 -14.11 8.22 -13.33
CA GLY A 284 -13.58 7.90 -14.66
C GLY A 284 -14.68 7.75 -15.72
N ASN A 285 -15.80 7.13 -15.33
CA ASN A 285 -16.98 6.99 -16.19
C ASN A 285 -17.65 8.35 -16.46
N VAL A 286 -17.77 9.21 -15.43
CA VAL A 286 -18.28 10.57 -15.56
C VAL A 286 -17.41 11.39 -16.52
N ILE A 287 -16.09 11.37 -16.34
CA ILE A 287 -15.14 12.10 -17.20
C ILE A 287 -15.20 11.58 -18.65
N SER A 288 -15.26 10.27 -18.85
CA SER A 288 -15.35 9.67 -20.18
C SER A 288 -16.66 10.07 -20.88
N ALA A 289 -17.80 9.98 -20.19
CA ALA A 289 -19.09 10.39 -20.73
C ALA A 289 -19.13 11.89 -21.08
N LEU A 290 -18.54 12.75 -20.24
CA LEU A 290 -18.47 14.20 -20.48
C LEU A 290 -17.54 14.55 -21.65
N ALA A 291 -16.41 13.86 -21.78
CA ALA A 291 -15.48 14.04 -22.89
C ALA A 291 -16.11 13.62 -24.23
N ASP A 292 -16.83 12.49 -24.27
CA ASP A 292 -17.55 12.04 -25.46
C ASP A 292 -18.71 12.98 -25.83
N ASN A 293 -19.48 13.46 -24.84
CA ASN A 293 -20.54 14.45 -25.04
C ASN A 293 -19.99 15.77 -25.61
N SER A 294 -18.82 16.20 -25.14
CA SER A 294 -18.15 17.43 -25.61
C SER A 294 -17.57 17.30 -27.03
N SER A 295 -17.33 16.07 -27.47
CA SER A 295 -16.79 15.74 -28.80
C SER A 295 -17.87 15.56 -29.88
N GLY A 296 -19.14 15.83 -29.57
CA GLY A 296 -20.26 15.72 -30.52
C GLY A 296 -20.70 14.29 -30.84
N LYS A 297 -20.19 13.29 -30.11
CA LYS A 297 -20.73 11.92 -30.14
C LYS A 297 -22.10 11.88 -29.45
N LYS A 298 -22.84 10.78 -29.65
CA LYS A 298 -24.19 10.54 -29.07
C LYS A 298 -24.25 10.98 -27.60
N LYS A 299 -25.26 11.78 -27.24
CA LYS A 299 -25.44 12.31 -25.87
C LYS A 299 -25.64 11.16 -24.88
N VAL A 300 -24.60 10.81 -24.14
CA VAL A 300 -24.59 9.77 -23.11
C VAL A 300 -25.05 10.38 -21.78
N MET A 301 -25.91 9.65 -21.05
CA MET A 301 -26.29 10.01 -19.69
C MET A 301 -25.07 9.91 -18.76
N VAL A 302 -24.76 10.99 -18.04
CA VAL A 302 -23.58 11.05 -17.17
C VAL A 302 -23.92 10.43 -15.79
N PRO A 303 -23.17 9.42 -15.31
CA PRO A 303 -23.55 8.60 -14.15
C PRO A 303 -23.16 9.20 -12.79
N TYR A 304 -23.46 10.49 -12.53
CA TYR A 304 -23.11 11.16 -11.27
C TYR A 304 -23.71 10.50 -10.01
N ARG A 305 -24.79 9.72 -10.16
CA ARG A 305 -25.49 9.12 -9.01
C ARG A 305 -24.83 7.86 -8.48
N ASN A 306 -23.86 7.30 -9.21
CA ASN A 306 -23.28 6.00 -8.90
C ASN A 306 -22.22 6.05 -7.78
N SER A 307 -21.78 7.24 -7.37
CA SER A 307 -20.96 7.42 -6.18
C SER A 307 -21.23 8.75 -5.46
N VAL A 308 -20.96 8.80 -4.16
CA VAL A 308 -21.03 9.99 -3.33
C VAL A 308 -20.10 11.08 -3.84
N LEU A 309 -18.86 10.72 -4.19
CA LEU A 309 -17.89 11.66 -4.73
C LEU A 309 -18.42 12.36 -6.00
N THR A 310 -18.95 11.58 -6.95
CA THR A 310 -19.44 12.16 -8.22
C THR A 310 -20.74 12.94 -8.06
N LYS A 311 -21.58 12.63 -7.06
CA LYS A 311 -22.71 13.49 -6.66
C LYS A 311 -22.19 14.86 -6.24
N LEU A 312 -21.22 14.91 -5.32
CA LEU A 312 -20.68 16.17 -4.78
C LEU A 312 -19.87 16.97 -5.81
N LEU A 313 -19.18 16.29 -6.73
CA LEU A 313 -18.42 16.94 -7.81
C LEU A 313 -19.23 17.24 -9.07
N GLN A 314 -20.55 17.02 -9.07
CA GLN A 314 -21.40 17.28 -10.23
C GLN A 314 -21.25 18.71 -10.76
N ASN A 315 -21.17 19.70 -9.88
CA ASN A 315 -21.00 21.10 -10.28
C ASN A 315 -19.60 21.37 -10.87
N ALA A 316 -18.58 20.65 -10.41
CA ALA A 316 -17.20 20.78 -10.88
C ALA A 316 -16.96 20.13 -12.25
N LEU A 317 -17.71 19.08 -12.60
CA LEU A 317 -17.49 18.32 -13.84
C LEU A 317 -18.71 18.43 -14.74
N GLY A 318 -18.67 19.28 -15.75
CA GLY A 318 -19.78 19.53 -16.69
C GLY A 318 -20.87 20.44 -16.15
N GLY A 319 -20.64 21.12 -15.01
CA GLY A 319 -21.62 21.96 -14.32
C GLY A 319 -21.21 23.43 -14.19
N ASN A 320 -21.77 24.11 -13.18
CA ASN A 320 -21.49 25.51 -12.85
C ASN A 320 -20.26 25.62 -11.93
N SER A 321 -19.07 25.54 -12.52
CA SER A 321 -17.81 25.76 -11.83
C SER A 321 -16.66 26.01 -12.83
N LYS A 322 -15.69 26.85 -12.44
CA LYS A 322 -14.37 26.89 -13.08
C LYS A 322 -13.49 25.84 -12.43
N THR A 323 -13.07 24.84 -13.19
CA THR A 323 -12.47 23.64 -12.60
C THR A 323 -11.05 23.39 -13.10
N ILE A 324 -10.18 23.05 -12.16
CA ILE A 324 -8.77 22.72 -12.36
C ILE A 324 -8.50 21.31 -11.86
N MET A 325 -7.81 20.50 -12.64
CA MET A 325 -7.30 19.19 -12.25
C MET A 325 -5.77 19.25 -12.15
N ILE A 326 -5.21 18.75 -11.04
CA ILE A 326 -3.78 18.47 -10.91
C ILE A 326 -3.58 16.96 -10.99
N ALA A 327 -2.90 16.50 -12.04
CA ALA A 327 -2.45 15.12 -12.17
C ALA A 327 -1.03 14.99 -11.57
N ALA A 328 -0.93 14.37 -10.40
CA ALA A 328 0.32 14.12 -9.70
C ALA A 328 0.98 12.83 -10.23
N LEU A 329 2.27 12.88 -10.54
CA LEU A 329 2.99 11.82 -11.24
C LEU A 329 4.24 11.37 -10.47
N SER A 330 4.47 10.05 -10.42
CA SER A 330 5.78 9.51 -10.07
C SER A 330 6.70 9.58 -11.30
N PRO A 331 7.98 9.97 -11.13
CA PRO A 331 8.99 9.92 -12.19
C PRO A 331 9.54 8.51 -12.47
N ALA A 332 9.26 7.52 -11.61
CA ALA A 332 9.96 6.22 -11.61
C ALA A 332 9.42 5.21 -12.62
N ASP A 333 10.34 4.47 -13.25
CA ASP A 333 10.08 3.34 -14.14
C ASP A 333 9.17 2.26 -13.54
N ILE A 334 9.36 1.91 -12.26
CA ILE A 334 8.51 0.96 -11.53
C ILE A 334 7.03 1.37 -11.48
N ASN A 335 6.72 2.65 -11.73
CA ASN A 335 5.37 3.22 -11.72
C ASN A 335 4.88 3.58 -13.14
N TYR A 336 5.50 3.03 -14.20
CA TYR A 336 5.18 3.38 -15.60
C TYR A 336 3.68 3.26 -15.92
N GLU A 337 3.07 2.11 -15.63
CA GLU A 337 1.66 1.85 -15.99
C GLU A 337 0.69 2.81 -15.30
N GLU A 338 0.92 3.10 -14.02
CA GLU A 338 0.08 4.01 -13.24
C GLU A 338 0.28 5.48 -13.66
N THR A 339 1.52 5.87 -13.97
CA THR A 339 1.84 7.19 -14.51
C THR A 339 1.20 7.39 -15.89
N LEU A 340 1.28 6.40 -16.77
CA LEU A 340 0.64 6.42 -18.08
C LEU A 340 -0.90 6.47 -17.97
N SER A 341 -1.48 5.69 -17.05
CA SER A 341 -2.92 5.70 -16.75
C SER A 341 -3.37 7.09 -16.30
N THR A 342 -2.60 7.73 -15.41
CA THR A 342 -2.86 9.10 -14.91
C THR A 342 -2.79 10.14 -16.03
N LEU A 343 -1.77 10.08 -16.89
CA LEU A 343 -1.63 10.97 -18.04
C LEU A 343 -2.80 10.85 -19.03
N ARG A 344 -3.22 9.62 -19.35
CA ARG A 344 -4.40 9.35 -20.19
C ARG A 344 -5.70 9.86 -19.57
N TYR A 345 -5.80 9.79 -18.24
CA TYR A 345 -6.95 10.30 -17.52
C TYR A 345 -7.02 11.84 -17.60
N ALA A 346 -5.89 12.50 -17.38
CA ALA A 346 -5.72 13.94 -17.49
C ALA A 346 -6.05 14.46 -18.92
N ASP A 347 -5.60 13.77 -19.96
CA ASP A 347 -5.91 14.13 -21.37
C ASP A 347 -7.41 14.08 -21.67
N ARG A 348 -8.15 13.13 -21.07
CA ARG A 348 -9.61 13.06 -21.20
C ARG A 348 -10.31 14.17 -20.43
N ALA A 349 -9.87 14.46 -19.20
CA ALA A 349 -10.46 15.51 -18.37
C ALA A 349 -10.41 16.89 -19.03
N LYS A 350 -9.32 17.20 -19.75
CA LYS A 350 -9.13 18.45 -20.50
C LYS A 350 -10.23 18.72 -21.54
N LYS A 351 -10.90 17.68 -22.04
CA LYS A 351 -11.95 17.78 -23.08
C LYS A 351 -13.32 18.15 -22.51
N ILE A 352 -13.47 18.16 -21.18
CA ILE A 352 -14.73 18.50 -20.51
C ILE A 352 -14.96 20.00 -20.60
N LYS A 353 -16.17 20.39 -21.02
CA LYS A 353 -16.64 21.77 -20.99
C LYS A 353 -17.61 21.99 -19.85
N ASN A 354 -17.31 22.97 -19.00
CA ASN A 354 -18.21 23.46 -17.97
C ASN A 354 -19.02 24.66 -18.48
N ASN A 355 -20.03 25.06 -17.70
CA ASN A 355 -20.83 26.25 -17.95
C ASN A 355 -20.87 27.08 -16.66
N ALA A 356 -19.79 27.82 -16.39
CA ALA A 356 -19.68 28.59 -15.17
C ALA A 356 -20.44 29.92 -15.29
N VAL A 357 -21.29 30.20 -14.30
CA VAL A 357 -22.06 31.44 -14.19
C VAL A 357 -21.74 32.15 -12.88
N VAL A 358 -21.83 33.48 -12.89
CA VAL A 358 -21.69 34.26 -11.65
C VAL A 358 -22.90 33.99 -10.76
N ASN A 359 -22.66 33.56 -9.53
CA ASN A 359 -23.75 33.29 -8.59
C ASN A 359 -24.14 34.58 -7.87
N GLU A 360 -25.21 35.18 -8.35
CA GLU A 360 -25.90 36.28 -7.70
C GLU A 360 -27.09 35.72 -6.89
N SER A 361 -27.27 36.22 -5.67
CA SER A 361 -28.15 35.60 -4.68
C SER A 361 -29.66 35.83 -4.97
N PRO A 362 -30.47 34.77 -5.08
CA PRO A 362 -31.94 34.86 -5.05
C PRO A 362 -32.47 35.36 -3.71
N THR A 363 -31.70 35.18 -2.62
CA THR A 363 -32.03 35.70 -1.30
C THR A 363 -31.93 37.23 -1.28
N ASP A 364 -31.09 37.85 -2.11
CA ASP A 364 -31.09 39.31 -2.26
C ASP A 364 -32.20 39.80 -3.16
N ARG A 365 -32.60 39.00 -4.16
CA ARG A 365 -33.86 39.28 -4.88
C ARG A 365 -35.01 39.32 -3.88
N LEU A 366 -35.08 38.36 -2.95
CA LEU A 366 -36.08 38.35 -1.88
C LEU A 366 -35.91 39.54 -0.91
N ILE A 367 -34.70 39.83 -0.42
CA ILE A 367 -34.44 40.99 0.46
C ILE A 367 -34.77 42.31 -0.25
N ARG A 368 -34.47 42.43 -1.55
CA ARG A 368 -34.81 43.59 -2.38
C ARG A 368 -36.31 43.69 -2.62
N GLU A 369 -36.98 42.61 -2.97
CA GLU A 369 -38.45 42.55 -3.08
C GLU A 369 -39.11 42.96 -1.76
N LEU A 370 -38.61 42.46 -0.61
CA LEU A 370 -39.08 42.84 0.73
C LEU A 370 -38.79 44.32 1.07
N LYS A 371 -37.64 44.87 0.65
CA LYS A 371 -37.30 46.30 0.84
C LYS A 371 -38.13 47.23 -0.05
N GLU A 372 -38.31 46.88 -1.32
CA GLU A 372 -39.17 47.60 -2.28
C GLU A 372 -40.64 47.55 -1.83
N GLU A 373 -41.09 46.39 -1.34
CA GLU A 373 -42.41 46.23 -0.74
C GLU A 373 -42.55 47.07 0.53
N ASN A 374 -41.56 47.09 1.43
CA ASN A 374 -41.55 47.96 2.60
C ASN A 374 -41.62 49.45 2.24
N ALA A 375 -40.85 49.89 1.24
CA ALA A 375 -40.91 51.27 0.75
C ALA A 375 -42.30 51.62 0.17
N ARG A 376 -42.92 50.66 -0.54
CA ARG A 376 -44.28 50.81 -1.10
C ARG A 376 -45.37 50.81 -0.03
N LEU A 377 -45.24 49.98 1.01
CA LEU A 377 -46.13 49.91 2.16
C LEU A 377 -46.05 51.21 2.98
N MET A 378 -44.83 51.70 3.25
CA MET A 378 -44.59 52.98 3.92
C MET A 378 -45.16 54.18 3.14
N ALA A 379 -45.00 54.21 1.81
CA ALA A 379 -45.59 55.24 0.97
C ALA A 379 -47.12 55.22 0.97
N LYS A 380 -47.75 54.04 1.06
CA LYS A 380 -49.21 53.89 1.19
C LYS A 380 -49.72 54.37 2.54
N LEU A 381 -48.97 54.13 3.63
CA LEU A 381 -49.26 54.64 4.97
C LEU A 381 -49.11 56.17 5.07
N GLN A 382 -48.19 56.77 4.31
CA GLN A 382 -47.97 58.22 4.28
C GLN A 382 -48.87 58.98 3.29
N GLY A 383 -49.40 58.30 2.27
CA GLY A 383 -50.13 58.90 1.15
C GLY A 383 -51.66 58.90 1.24
N GLN A 384 -52.27 58.44 2.33
CA GLN A 384 -53.73 58.34 2.45
C GLN A 384 -54.34 59.37 3.41
N ASP A 385 -55.14 60.27 2.84
CA ASP A 385 -56.13 61.05 3.54
C ASP A 385 -57.34 60.14 3.87
N ARG A 386 -57.52 59.87 5.18
CA ARG A 386 -58.73 59.36 5.85
C ARG A 386 -59.51 58.24 5.14
N GLY A 387 -59.13 56.98 5.36
CA GLY A 387 -59.93 55.84 4.90
C GLY A 387 -59.63 54.46 5.50
N GLY A 388 -59.92 54.24 6.79
CA GLY A 388 -60.20 52.91 7.38
C GLY A 388 -59.10 52.27 8.24
N LYS A 389 -59.22 52.37 9.57
CA LYS A 389 -58.28 51.81 10.58
C LYS A 389 -57.86 50.35 10.35
N GLY A 390 -58.75 49.48 9.86
CA GLY A 390 -58.44 48.06 9.67
C GLY A 390 -57.47 47.76 8.51
N ARG A 391 -57.31 48.68 7.55
CA ARG A 391 -56.42 48.49 6.39
C ARG A 391 -54.98 48.92 6.70
N ASP A 392 -54.83 49.95 7.55
CA ASP A 392 -53.52 50.39 8.06
C ASP A 392 -52.91 49.35 9.01
N GLU A 393 -53.73 48.71 9.87
CA GLU A 393 -53.28 47.63 10.76
C GLU A 393 -52.75 46.39 9.99
N GLU A 394 -53.35 46.07 8.84
CA GLU A 394 -52.91 44.98 7.97
C GLU A 394 -51.59 45.32 7.25
N LEU A 395 -51.47 46.56 6.75
CA LEU A 395 -50.24 47.08 6.11
C LEU A 395 -49.08 47.17 7.12
N GLU A 396 -49.33 47.59 8.35
CA GLU A 396 -48.34 47.62 9.44
C GLU A 396 -47.89 46.22 9.85
N ARG A 397 -48.80 45.24 9.91
CA ARG A 397 -48.44 43.83 10.17
C ARG A 397 -47.53 43.26 9.09
N MET A 398 -47.85 43.51 7.81
CA MET A 398 -47.02 43.08 6.69
C MET A 398 -45.62 43.72 6.73
N LEU A 399 -45.55 45.02 7.05
CA LEU A 399 -44.27 45.72 7.23
C LEU A 399 -43.42 45.12 8.37
N GLN A 400 -44.05 44.83 9.51
CA GLN A 400 -43.37 44.21 10.66
C GLN A 400 -42.85 42.80 10.34
N GLU A 401 -43.63 41.98 9.62
CA GLU A 401 -43.21 40.65 9.22
C GLU A 401 -42.03 40.70 8.23
N ASN A 402 -42.06 41.60 7.24
CA ASN A 402 -40.96 41.79 6.30
C ASN A 402 -39.67 42.27 7.00
N VAL A 403 -39.77 43.18 7.98
CA VAL A 403 -38.63 43.64 8.78
C VAL A 403 -38.07 42.51 9.65
N ARG A 404 -38.93 41.67 10.24
CA ARG A 404 -38.54 40.52 11.05
C ARG A 404 -37.78 39.48 10.23
N GLN A 405 -38.26 39.13 9.04
CA GLN A 405 -37.59 38.16 8.17
C GLN A 405 -36.20 38.63 7.74
N MET A 406 -36.02 39.92 7.46
CA MET A 406 -34.69 40.49 7.18
C MET A 406 -33.77 40.46 8.42
N ALA A 407 -34.30 40.78 9.60
CA ALA A 407 -33.54 40.74 10.85
C ALA A 407 -33.12 39.30 11.22
N ASP A 408 -33.98 38.31 11.02
CA ASP A 408 -33.69 36.90 11.32
C ASP A 408 -32.54 36.36 10.45
N ILE A 409 -32.43 36.76 9.18
CA ILE A 409 -31.34 36.38 8.26
C ILE A 409 -30.00 37.01 8.67
N GLN A 410 -29.98 38.29 9.05
CA GLN A 410 -28.76 38.99 9.48
C GLN A 410 -28.30 38.50 10.86
N MET A 411 -29.23 38.39 11.81
CA MET A 411 -28.98 37.93 13.17
C MET A 411 -28.49 36.48 13.22
N THR A 412 -28.87 35.63 12.25
CA THR A 412 -28.35 34.25 12.17
C THR A 412 -26.88 34.17 11.81
N TRP A 413 -26.30 35.11 11.05
CA TRP A 413 -24.86 35.07 10.72
C TRP A 413 -24.00 35.52 11.91
N GLU A 414 -24.32 36.66 12.50
CA GLU A 414 -23.58 37.18 13.67
C GLU A 414 -23.63 36.20 14.84
N LYS A 415 -24.81 35.61 15.08
CA LYS A 415 -24.96 34.55 16.08
C LYS A 415 -24.09 33.33 15.78
N LYS A 416 -24.09 32.83 14.54
CA LYS A 416 -23.23 31.69 14.13
C LYS A 416 -21.74 32.01 14.28
N LEU A 417 -21.36 33.24 13.98
CA LEU A 417 -19.98 33.72 14.11
C LEU A 417 -19.55 33.78 15.58
N GLU A 418 -20.43 34.26 16.47
CA GLU A 418 -20.16 34.29 17.91
C GLU A 418 -20.12 32.88 18.52
N GLU A 419 -21.01 31.99 18.09
CA GLU A 419 -20.97 30.57 18.46
C GLU A 419 -19.64 29.92 18.03
N ALA A 420 -19.20 30.17 16.79
CA ALA A 420 -17.91 29.69 16.27
C ALA A 420 -16.71 30.28 17.02
N ARG A 421 -16.75 31.57 17.38
CA ARG A 421 -15.73 32.22 18.20
C ARG A 421 -15.62 31.53 19.56
N ARG A 422 -16.74 31.31 20.24
CA ARG A 422 -16.77 30.64 21.54
C ARG A 422 -16.22 29.21 21.47
N GLU A 423 -16.58 28.46 20.43
CA GLU A 423 -16.03 27.12 20.21
C GLU A 423 -14.52 27.15 19.91
N TRP A 424 -14.06 28.14 19.16
CA TRP A 424 -12.64 28.35 18.86
C TRP A 424 -11.83 28.68 20.12
N GLU A 425 -12.34 29.56 21.00
CA GLU A 425 -11.69 29.91 22.27
C GLU A 425 -11.55 28.68 23.18
N GLN A 426 -12.62 27.88 23.30
CA GLN A 426 -12.60 26.63 24.04
C GLN A 426 -11.59 25.62 23.47
N SER A 427 -11.59 25.45 22.14
CA SER A 427 -10.68 24.53 21.45
C SER A 427 -9.23 24.98 21.59
N GLN A 428 -8.96 26.28 21.54
CA GLN A 428 -7.63 26.84 21.69
C GLN A 428 -7.07 26.63 23.10
N ALA A 429 -7.91 26.76 24.13
CA ALA A 429 -7.52 26.47 25.51
C ALA A 429 -7.14 24.99 25.67
N GLN A 430 -7.88 24.07 25.04
CA GLN A 430 -7.57 22.64 25.08
C GLN A 430 -6.23 22.33 24.38
N VAL A 431 -6.01 22.86 23.16
CA VAL A 431 -4.75 22.65 22.41
C VAL A 431 -3.56 23.23 23.18
N SER A 432 -3.69 24.43 23.75
CA SER A 432 -2.62 25.05 24.53
C SER A 432 -2.25 24.22 25.76
N LYS A 433 -3.23 23.57 26.38
CA LYS A 433 -3.01 22.63 27.49
C LYS A 433 -2.29 21.35 27.02
N GLU A 434 -2.70 20.76 25.91
CA GLU A 434 -2.02 19.60 25.31
C GLU A 434 -0.56 19.91 24.94
N ASP A 435 -0.31 21.06 24.32
CA ASP A 435 1.03 21.52 23.96
C ASP A 435 1.91 21.79 25.19
N MET A 436 1.34 22.35 26.26
CA MET A 436 2.05 22.54 27.53
C MET A 436 2.41 21.18 28.16
N MET A 437 1.47 20.23 28.20
CA MET A 437 1.70 18.89 28.73
C MET A 437 2.80 18.13 27.97
N THR A 438 2.84 18.21 26.64
CA THR A 438 3.88 17.56 25.82
C THR A 438 5.25 18.26 25.94
N LYS A 439 5.29 19.54 26.31
CA LYS A 439 6.53 20.25 26.66
C LYS A 439 7.07 19.86 28.02
N GLU A 440 6.22 19.62 29.01
CA GLU A 440 6.61 19.32 30.40
C GLU A 440 6.86 17.82 30.65
N HIS A 441 6.16 16.95 29.93
CA HIS A 441 6.19 15.50 30.16
C HIS A 441 6.63 14.72 28.92
N PRO A 442 7.12 13.47 29.11
CA PRO A 442 7.26 12.51 28.01
C PRO A 442 5.92 12.29 27.30
N TYR A 443 5.95 11.86 26.04
CA TYR A 443 4.74 11.59 25.30
C TYR A 443 4.92 10.50 24.25
N LEU A 444 3.81 9.86 23.86
CA LEU A 444 3.74 9.03 22.67
C LEU A 444 3.32 9.88 21.48
N GLN A 445 3.99 9.70 20.35
CA GLN A 445 3.69 10.36 19.08
C GLN A 445 3.27 9.29 18.07
N ASN A 446 2.11 9.43 17.42
CA ASN A 446 1.69 8.44 16.43
C ASN A 446 2.58 8.48 15.18
N VAL A 447 2.78 7.31 14.56
CA VAL A 447 3.43 7.16 13.26
C VAL A 447 2.41 6.53 12.30
N ASN A 448 2.28 7.10 11.10
CA ASN A 448 1.26 6.72 10.13
C ASN A 448 1.88 6.56 8.73
N GLU A 449 1.31 5.66 7.91
CA GLU A 449 1.73 5.44 6.51
C GLU A 449 1.72 6.74 5.70
N ASP A 450 0.76 7.64 5.97
CA ASP A 450 0.77 8.99 5.43
C ASP A 450 1.65 9.91 6.30
N PRO A 451 2.76 10.45 5.76
CA PRO A 451 3.64 11.34 6.50
C PRO A 451 2.92 12.59 7.03
N TYR A 452 1.83 13.02 6.39
CA TYR A 452 1.03 14.16 6.87
C TYR A 452 0.28 13.86 8.18
N LEU A 453 -0.08 12.60 8.40
CA LEU A 453 -0.83 12.16 9.57
C LEU A 453 0.08 11.72 10.72
N SER A 454 1.38 11.56 10.45
CA SER A 454 2.40 11.24 11.45
C SER A 454 2.68 12.44 12.35
N GLY A 455 2.77 12.20 13.66
CA GLY A 455 3.06 13.25 14.64
C GLY A 455 1.92 14.18 15.01
N VAL A 456 0.73 13.95 14.44
CA VAL A 456 -0.47 14.75 14.63
C VAL A 456 -1.13 14.46 15.98
N VAL A 457 -1.10 13.20 16.43
CA VAL A 457 -1.66 12.74 17.70
C VAL A 457 -0.52 12.53 18.68
N LYS A 458 -0.59 13.23 19.82
CA LYS A 458 0.37 13.14 20.92
C LYS A 458 -0.35 12.81 22.21
N HIS A 459 0.12 11.78 22.91
CA HIS A 459 -0.40 11.38 24.22
C HIS A 459 0.63 11.70 25.29
N ALA A 460 0.42 12.78 26.04
CA ALA A 460 1.28 13.13 27.16
C ALA A 460 1.20 12.07 28.27
N LEU A 461 2.34 11.80 28.89
CA LEU A 461 2.54 10.78 29.93
C LEU A 461 2.91 11.48 31.25
N PRO A 462 1.95 12.06 31.98
CA PRO A 462 2.22 12.64 33.29
C PRO A 462 2.67 11.58 34.32
N PRO A 463 3.23 12.01 35.47
CA PRO A 463 3.65 11.11 36.55
C PRO A 463 2.53 10.17 37.02
N GLY A 464 2.89 8.92 37.31
CA GLY A 464 1.96 7.85 37.68
C GLY A 464 1.76 6.81 36.57
N ASN A 465 0.71 6.00 36.72
CA ASN A 465 0.36 4.95 35.76
C ASN A 465 -0.57 5.51 34.67
N ASN A 466 -0.16 5.31 33.42
CA ASN A 466 -0.91 5.66 32.23
C ASN A 466 -1.35 4.35 31.54
N TYR A 467 -2.65 4.09 31.51
CA TYR A 467 -3.24 2.85 31.02
C TYR A 467 -3.56 2.99 29.53
N LEU A 468 -3.04 2.09 28.70
CA LEU A 468 -3.27 2.03 27.26
C LEU A 468 -4.33 0.98 26.95
N GLY A 469 -5.37 1.32 26.18
CA GLY A 469 -6.36 0.34 25.75
C GLY A 469 -7.56 0.93 25.04
N ASN A 470 -8.49 0.06 24.65
CA ASN A 470 -9.72 0.42 23.94
C ASN A 470 -10.89 0.80 24.88
N SER A 471 -10.68 0.79 26.19
CA SER A 471 -11.68 1.08 27.23
C SER A 471 -11.10 2.03 28.28
N LYS A 472 -11.97 2.77 28.98
CA LYS A 472 -11.53 3.67 30.06
C LYS A 472 -11.24 2.86 31.32
N SER A 473 -10.09 3.11 31.95
CA SER A 473 -9.77 2.59 33.28
C SER A 473 -10.44 3.47 34.35
N GLU A 474 -10.93 2.83 35.42
CA GLU A 474 -11.55 3.51 36.56
C GLU A 474 -10.51 4.15 37.52
N THR A 475 -9.22 3.78 37.39
CA THR A 475 -8.21 4.01 38.45
C THR A 475 -6.98 4.83 38.01
N GLY A 476 -6.97 5.45 36.83
CA GLY A 476 -5.85 6.32 36.40
C GLY A 476 -6.00 7.01 35.05
N ASN A 477 -4.89 7.55 34.52
CA ASN A 477 -4.86 8.24 33.24
C ASN A 477 -5.01 7.23 32.09
N SER A 478 -6.15 7.25 31.40
CA SER A 478 -6.43 6.33 30.31
C SER A 478 -6.10 6.96 28.96
N ILE A 479 -5.18 6.35 28.22
CA ILE A 479 -4.89 6.67 26.82
C ILE A 479 -5.67 5.71 25.95
N PHE A 480 -6.58 6.29 25.19
CA PHE A 480 -7.52 5.55 24.40
C PHE A 480 -6.96 5.27 23.01
N ILE A 481 -6.77 3.99 22.71
CA ILE A 481 -6.26 3.52 21.42
C ILE A 481 -7.29 2.54 20.90
N ARG A 482 -7.91 2.84 19.75
CA ARG A 482 -8.64 1.81 19.00
C ARG A 482 -7.81 1.43 17.79
N GLY A 483 -7.77 0.14 17.54
CA GLY A 483 -7.06 -0.50 16.44
C GLY A 483 -7.18 -2.00 16.61
N LEU A 484 -6.97 -2.75 15.54
CA LEU A 484 -7.11 -4.20 15.56
C LEU A 484 -6.11 -4.84 16.54
N GLY A 485 -6.59 -5.78 17.36
CA GLY A 485 -5.78 -6.46 18.36
C GLY A 485 -5.47 -5.63 19.62
N ILE A 486 -6.07 -4.45 19.78
CA ILE A 486 -5.96 -3.66 21.03
C ILE A 486 -7.01 -4.13 22.03
N LEU A 487 -6.56 -4.51 23.23
CA LEU A 487 -7.41 -4.99 24.32
C LEU A 487 -8.03 -3.83 25.13
N ALA A 488 -9.00 -4.15 25.99
CA ALA A 488 -9.63 -3.19 26.91
C ALA A 488 -8.61 -2.45 27.79
N CYS A 489 -7.68 -3.21 28.36
CA CYS A 489 -6.45 -2.71 28.96
C CYS A 489 -5.31 -3.52 28.34
N HIS A 490 -4.54 -2.90 27.47
CA HIS A 490 -3.52 -3.55 26.65
C HIS A 490 -2.14 -3.45 27.31
N ALA A 491 -1.75 -2.27 27.77
CA ALA A 491 -0.46 -2.05 28.42
C ALA A 491 -0.53 -0.94 29.47
N VAL A 492 0.42 -0.93 30.41
CA VAL A 492 0.57 0.11 31.43
C VAL A 492 1.92 0.80 31.25
N LEU A 493 1.89 2.12 31.11
CA LEU A 493 3.06 2.99 31.13
C LEU A 493 3.23 3.61 32.52
N SER A 494 4.28 3.21 33.23
CA SER A 494 4.60 3.76 34.55
C SER A 494 5.64 4.88 34.44
N ASN A 495 5.25 6.09 34.87
CA ASN A 495 6.12 7.26 34.96
C ASN A 495 6.48 7.55 36.42
N SER A 496 7.74 7.33 36.81
CA SER A 496 8.23 7.64 38.17
C SER A 496 8.68 9.09 38.35
N GLY A 497 8.64 9.90 37.28
CA GLY A 497 9.19 11.26 37.22
C GLY A 497 10.65 11.34 36.76
N ALA A 498 11.36 10.20 36.75
CA ALA A 498 12.73 10.09 36.25
C ALA A 498 12.91 8.96 35.23
N GLU A 499 12.13 7.88 35.35
CA GLU A 499 12.18 6.73 34.46
C GLU A 499 10.78 6.39 33.93
N MET A 500 10.75 5.95 32.67
CA MET A 500 9.56 5.45 32.00
C MET A 500 9.70 3.95 31.75
N SER A 501 8.61 3.21 31.92
CA SER A 501 8.57 1.77 31.61
C SER A 501 7.19 1.40 31.09
N ILE A 502 7.14 0.36 30.25
CA ILE A 502 5.91 -0.22 29.71
C ILE A 502 5.80 -1.69 30.11
N GLU A 503 4.59 -2.13 30.43
CA GLU A 503 4.28 -3.50 30.79
C GLU A 503 3.01 -3.97 30.06
N PRO A 504 3.05 -5.08 29.31
CA PRO A 504 1.85 -5.71 28.75
C PRO A 504 0.96 -6.25 29.87
N VAL A 505 -0.36 -6.06 29.77
CA VAL A 505 -1.30 -6.49 30.82
C VAL A 505 -1.54 -8.00 30.81
N SER A 506 -1.43 -8.63 29.63
CA SER A 506 -1.63 -10.07 29.46
C SER A 506 -0.75 -10.61 28.33
N PRO A 507 -0.58 -11.94 28.22
CA PRO A 507 0.13 -12.55 27.09
C PRO A 507 -0.52 -12.27 25.72
N ASP A 508 -1.83 -12.01 25.70
CA ASP A 508 -2.57 -11.63 24.48
C ASP A 508 -2.34 -10.16 24.07
N ALA A 509 -1.74 -9.35 24.94
CA ALA A 509 -1.41 -7.96 24.64
C ALA A 509 -0.09 -7.87 23.86
N LYS A 510 -0.16 -7.89 22.53
CA LYS A 510 1.00 -7.74 21.66
C LYS A 510 1.61 -6.32 21.79
N VAL A 511 2.72 -6.23 22.52
CA VAL A 511 3.52 -5.00 22.65
C VAL A 511 4.92 -5.28 22.11
N VAL A 512 5.36 -4.46 21.16
CA VAL A 512 6.67 -4.57 20.52
C VAL A 512 7.45 -3.28 20.74
N ILE A 513 8.71 -3.41 21.12
CA ILE A 513 9.66 -2.30 21.30
C ILE A 513 10.86 -2.57 20.42
N ASN A 514 11.20 -1.62 19.54
CA ASN A 514 12.37 -1.68 18.68
C ASN A 514 12.43 -2.99 17.87
N GLY A 515 11.30 -3.37 17.28
CA GLY A 515 11.13 -4.62 16.53
C GLY A 515 10.91 -5.88 17.39
N GLN A 516 11.17 -5.86 18.70
CA GLN A 516 11.10 -7.05 19.56
C GLN A 516 9.84 -7.09 20.44
N GLN A 517 9.11 -8.20 20.42
CA GLN A 517 7.95 -8.39 21.30
C GLN A 517 8.40 -8.58 22.75
N ILE A 518 7.77 -7.84 23.66
CA ILE A 518 8.02 -7.93 25.09
C ILE A 518 6.88 -8.65 25.81
N MET A 519 7.21 -9.36 26.89
CA MET A 519 6.25 -10.08 27.74
C MET A 519 6.32 -9.64 29.21
N VAL A 520 7.28 -8.78 29.55
CA VAL A 520 7.57 -8.32 30.91
C VAL A 520 7.75 -6.81 30.90
N LYS A 521 7.68 -6.21 32.10
CA LYS A 521 7.95 -4.79 32.29
C LYS A 521 9.34 -4.41 31.76
N THR A 522 9.37 -3.45 30.83
CA THR A 522 10.58 -3.04 30.11
C THR A 522 10.75 -1.51 30.21
N PRO A 523 11.96 -1.00 30.55
CA PRO A 523 12.23 0.44 30.57
C PRO A 523 12.21 1.03 29.16
N LEU A 524 11.76 2.29 29.05
CA LEU A 524 11.69 3.03 27.79
C LEU A 524 12.77 4.11 27.73
N GLN A 525 13.44 4.19 26.59
CA GLN A 525 14.45 5.17 26.26
C GLN A 525 13.94 6.15 25.21
N HIS A 526 14.46 7.37 25.21
CA HIS A 526 14.11 8.38 24.22
C HIS A 526 14.25 7.84 22.79
N MET A 527 13.22 8.03 21.96
CA MET A 527 13.08 7.52 20.59
C MET A 527 12.79 6.02 20.45
N ASP A 528 12.38 5.33 21.50
CA ASP A 528 11.87 3.96 21.36
C ASP A 528 10.65 3.87 20.44
N ARG A 529 10.67 2.86 19.57
CA ARG A 529 9.65 2.58 18.57
C ARG A 529 8.71 1.53 19.13
N LEU A 530 7.47 1.92 19.37
CA LEU A 530 6.44 1.07 19.98
C LEU A 530 5.43 0.65 18.91
N MET A 531 5.09 -0.63 18.91
CA MET A 531 3.91 -1.14 18.21
C MET A 531 2.99 -1.83 19.22
N LEU A 532 1.72 -1.44 19.20
CA LEU A 532 0.65 -2.00 20.03
C LEU A 532 -0.36 -2.72 19.13
N GLY A 533 -0.83 -3.89 19.56
CA GLY A 533 -1.78 -4.69 18.78
C GLY A 533 -1.20 -5.10 17.43
N SER A 534 -1.98 -4.96 16.36
CA SER A 534 -1.59 -5.43 15.02
C SER A 534 -0.70 -4.46 14.26
N ASN A 535 -0.95 -3.14 14.35
CA ASN A 535 -0.24 -2.13 13.54
C ASN A 535 -0.35 -0.69 14.12
N CYS A 536 -0.62 -0.53 15.42
CA CYS A 536 -0.69 0.80 16.04
C CYS A 536 0.71 1.28 16.43
N LEU A 537 1.32 2.12 15.60
CA LEU A 537 2.70 2.57 15.77
C LEU A 537 2.82 3.90 16.51
N PHE A 538 3.73 3.95 17.48
CA PHE A 538 4.06 5.15 18.25
C PHE A 538 5.57 5.29 18.42
N LEU A 539 6.07 6.52 18.31
CA LEU A 539 7.40 6.91 18.73
C LEU A 539 7.31 7.48 20.15
N TYR A 540 8.09 6.93 21.07
CA TYR A 540 8.16 7.44 22.44
C TYR A 540 9.19 8.58 22.53
N VAL A 541 8.71 9.75 22.96
CA VAL A 541 9.54 10.95 23.17
C VAL A 541 9.74 11.16 24.66
N GLY A 542 10.98 10.91 25.11
CA GLY A 542 11.43 11.04 26.51
C GLY A 542 11.33 12.44 27.13
N TYR A 543 11.94 12.59 28.31
CA TYR A 543 11.86 13.82 29.10
C TYR A 543 12.51 14.99 28.37
N PRO A 544 12.14 16.24 28.71
CA PRO A 544 12.73 17.43 28.08
C PRO A 544 14.26 17.47 28.11
N ALA A 545 14.88 16.92 29.16
CA ALA A 545 16.33 16.81 29.28
C ALA A 545 16.96 15.88 28.23
N ASP A 546 16.27 14.81 27.85
CA ASP A 546 16.78 13.80 26.89
C ASP A 546 16.74 14.33 25.45
N ARG A 547 15.76 15.21 25.15
CA ARG A 547 15.49 15.77 23.80
C ARG A 547 16.62 16.67 23.28
N ALA A 548 17.48 17.19 24.15
CA ALA A 548 18.53 18.13 23.77
C ALA A 548 19.71 17.46 23.05
N SER A 549 19.80 16.12 23.06
CA SER A 549 21.05 15.42 22.77
C SER A 549 20.99 14.39 21.61
N GLN A 550 19.83 13.97 21.10
CA GLN A 550 19.76 12.93 20.05
C GLN A 550 18.52 13.03 19.13
N GLY A 551 18.76 12.90 17.82
CA GLY A 551 17.81 12.44 16.79
C GLY A 551 16.70 13.41 16.37
N ASP A 552 16.56 13.65 15.06
CA ASP A 552 15.34 14.27 14.52
C ASP A 552 14.21 13.22 14.50
N THR A 553 13.08 13.52 15.13
CA THR A 553 11.86 12.69 15.07
C THR A 553 11.46 12.29 13.65
N LYS A 554 11.87 13.07 12.63
CA LYS A 554 11.60 12.82 11.22
C LYS A 554 12.35 11.61 10.64
N GLU A 555 13.37 11.09 11.32
CA GLU A 555 14.10 9.89 10.89
C GLU A 555 13.22 8.62 10.98
N TYR A 556 12.32 8.57 11.95
CA TYR A 556 11.50 7.39 12.25
C TYR A 556 10.16 7.41 11.51
N SER A 557 10.23 7.21 10.20
CA SER A 557 9.04 7.11 9.33
C SER A 557 8.30 5.77 9.49
N TYR A 558 7.08 5.68 8.96
CA TYR A 558 6.34 4.41 8.91
C TYR A 558 7.15 3.29 8.23
N ASP A 559 7.80 3.59 7.10
CA ASP A 559 8.63 2.63 6.38
C ASP A 559 9.81 2.14 7.24
N PHE A 560 10.38 2.99 8.08
CA PHE A 560 11.45 2.60 9.01
C PHE A 560 10.95 1.58 10.04
N PHE A 561 9.80 1.85 10.67
CA PHE A 561 9.19 0.91 11.62
C PHE A 561 8.92 -0.45 10.98
N GLN A 562 8.36 -0.46 9.76
CA GLN A 562 8.05 -1.71 9.07
C GLN A 562 9.32 -2.48 8.68
N GLN A 563 10.38 -1.79 8.23
CA GLN A 563 11.67 -2.43 7.94
C GLN A 563 12.29 -3.04 9.20
N GLU A 564 12.27 -2.33 10.32
CA GLU A 564 12.78 -2.81 11.61
C GLU A 564 12.02 -4.05 12.09
N LEU A 565 10.68 -4.05 11.98
CA LEU A 565 9.83 -5.20 12.30
C LEU A 565 10.13 -6.42 11.41
N ALA A 566 10.38 -6.21 10.12
CA ALA A 566 10.74 -7.30 9.22
C ALA A 566 12.15 -7.86 9.53
N GLN A 567 13.09 -7.00 9.90
CA GLN A 567 14.44 -7.40 10.28
C GLN A 567 14.44 -8.24 11.56
N SER A 568 13.67 -7.84 12.59
CA SER A 568 13.61 -8.56 13.87
C SER A 568 12.99 -9.95 13.77
N GLN A 569 12.21 -10.23 12.72
CA GLN A 569 11.65 -11.54 12.42
C GLN A 569 12.61 -12.46 11.64
N GLY A 570 13.88 -12.05 11.45
CA GLY A 570 14.92 -12.86 10.81
C GLY A 570 14.87 -12.87 9.28
N MET A 571 14.16 -11.94 8.65
CA MET A 571 13.94 -11.94 7.20
C MET A 571 15.17 -11.49 6.38
N THR A 572 16.15 -10.82 7.02
CA THR A 572 17.41 -10.42 6.37
C THR A 572 18.33 -11.59 6.04
N ASP A 573 18.25 -12.68 6.81
CA ASP A 573 19.07 -13.88 6.61
C ASP A 573 18.56 -14.71 5.41
N LEU A 574 17.29 -14.57 5.04
CA LEU A 574 16.63 -15.26 3.92
C LEU A 574 16.90 -14.58 2.56
N LEU A 575 17.22 -13.29 2.56
CA LEU A 575 17.44 -12.47 1.36
C LEU A 575 18.91 -12.05 1.16
N GLY A 576 19.82 -12.53 2.01
CA GLY A 576 21.25 -12.28 1.88
C GLY A 576 21.61 -10.81 1.74
N THR A 577 21.36 -9.97 2.76
CA THR A 577 21.75 -8.55 2.70
C THR A 577 23.26 -8.39 2.50
N PRO A 578 23.74 -7.70 1.44
CA PRO A 578 25.15 -7.36 1.33
C PRO A 578 25.50 -6.19 2.24
N ARG A 579 26.72 -6.20 2.75
CA ARG A 579 27.38 -4.98 3.25
C ARG A 579 27.60 -4.06 2.04
N LEU A 580 27.43 -2.75 2.24
CA LEU A 580 27.64 -1.68 1.25
C LEU A 580 28.72 -2.01 0.18
N GLY A 581 28.33 -2.25 -1.08
CA GLY A 581 29.29 -2.23 -2.21
C GLY A 581 29.10 -3.15 -3.42
N GLU A 582 28.00 -3.90 -3.61
CA GLU A 582 27.91 -4.89 -4.71
C GLU A 582 26.72 -4.69 -5.68
N GLY A 583 26.81 -5.32 -6.86
CA GLY A 583 26.16 -4.92 -8.13
C GLY A 583 24.67 -5.23 -8.32
N ALA A 584 24.19 -4.95 -9.54
CA ALA A 584 22.79 -4.74 -9.96
C ALA A 584 21.72 -5.79 -9.56
N ASN A 585 22.09 -6.99 -9.08
CA ASN A 585 21.13 -7.96 -8.52
C ASN A 585 20.50 -7.49 -7.20
N GLU A 586 21.10 -6.53 -6.49
CA GLU A 586 20.55 -6.00 -5.22
C GLU A 586 19.20 -5.27 -5.37
N ALA A 587 18.89 -4.69 -6.52
CA ALA A 587 17.71 -3.83 -6.66
C ALA A 587 16.39 -4.62 -6.68
N MET A 588 16.38 -5.79 -7.34
CA MET A 588 15.21 -6.68 -7.39
C MET A 588 14.92 -7.27 -6.02
N ASP A 589 15.95 -7.76 -5.32
CA ASP A 589 15.84 -8.29 -3.95
C ASP A 589 15.35 -7.22 -2.97
N LYS A 590 15.82 -5.97 -3.11
CA LYS A 590 15.32 -4.82 -2.34
C LYS A 590 13.85 -4.51 -2.61
N LEU A 591 13.38 -4.64 -3.85
CA LEU A 591 11.97 -4.41 -4.20
C LEU A 591 11.06 -5.49 -3.62
N VAL A 592 11.47 -6.76 -3.72
CA VAL A 592 10.74 -7.90 -3.13
C VAL A 592 10.70 -7.78 -1.62
N PHE A 593 11.82 -7.41 -0.99
CA PHE A 593 11.87 -7.12 0.45
C PHE A 593 10.91 -5.98 0.84
N GLN A 594 10.89 -4.88 0.09
CA GLN A 594 9.94 -3.79 0.34
C GLN A 594 8.49 -4.23 0.18
N ASP A 595 8.20 -5.04 -0.83
CA ASP A 595 6.86 -5.58 -1.04
C ASP A 595 6.43 -6.49 0.11
N PHE A 596 7.36 -7.27 0.66
CA PHE A 596 7.15 -8.10 1.84
C PHE A 596 6.87 -7.22 3.07
N VAL A 597 7.72 -6.22 3.32
CA VAL A 597 7.60 -5.25 4.42
C VAL A 597 6.24 -4.53 4.37
N GLN A 598 5.76 -4.16 3.18
CA GLN A 598 4.44 -3.51 3.01
C GLN A 598 3.26 -4.46 3.23
N LEU A 599 3.47 -5.77 3.07
CA LEU A 599 2.43 -6.79 3.18
C LEU A 599 2.24 -7.28 4.62
N MET A 600 3.34 -7.36 5.38
CA MET A 600 3.39 -7.72 6.80
C MET A 600 2.27 -7.09 7.66
N PRO A 601 2.16 -5.74 7.76
CA PRO A 601 1.14 -5.12 8.60
C PRO A 601 -0.28 -5.45 8.13
N LYS A 602 -0.46 -5.63 6.81
CA LYS A 602 -1.76 -5.94 6.22
C LYS A 602 -2.18 -7.38 6.55
N VAL A 603 -1.24 -8.31 6.60
CA VAL A 603 -1.45 -9.70 7.04
C VAL A 603 -1.80 -9.75 8.52
N ASP A 604 -1.07 -9.03 9.37
CA ASP A 604 -1.36 -8.93 10.80
C ASP A 604 -2.78 -8.41 11.07
N GLU A 605 -3.22 -7.40 10.31
CA GLU A 605 -4.60 -6.89 10.38
C GLU A 605 -5.65 -7.93 10.01
N VAL A 606 -5.45 -8.67 8.90
CA VAL A 606 -6.39 -9.73 8.48
C VAL A 606 -6.45 -10.87 9.48
N ASN A 607 -5.30 -11.25 10.06
CA ASN A 607 -5.24 -12.26 11.12
C ASN A 607 -6.03 -11.82 12.36
N ALA A 608 -5.92 -10.55 12.75
CA ALA A 608 -6.71 -10.02 13.87
C ALA A 608 -8.22 -10.04 13.57
N MET A 609 -8.64 -9.62 12.38
CA MET A 609 -10.05 -9.69 11.95
C MET A 609 -10.57 -11.13 11.91
N SER A 610 -9.78 -12.07 11.39
CA SER A 610 -10.10 -13.50 11.36
C SER A 610 -10.33 -14.05 12.77
N LYS A 611 -9.45 -13.70 13.72
CA LYS A 611 -9.54 -14.09 15.13
C LYS A 611 -10.82 -13.54 15.78
N ASP A 612 -11.09 -12.25 15.61
CA ASP A 612 -12.26 -11.58 16.21
C ASP A 612 -13.60 -12.13 15.67
N MET A 613 -13.66 -12.47 14.39
CA MET A 613 -14.84 -13.08 13.74
C MET A 613 -14.90 -14.61 13.88
N ASN A 614 -13.93 -15.24 14.52
CA ASN A 614 -13.79 -16.70 14.65
C ASN A 614 -13.81 -17.45 13.30
N LYS A 615 -13.13 -16.92 12.28
CA LYS A 615 -13.06 -17.53 10.94
C LYS A 615 -12.08 -18.71 10.84
N ALA A 616 -11.20 -18.89 11.84
CA ALA A 616 -10.17 -19.93 11.88
C ALA A 616 -9.22 -19.92 10.66
N MET A 617 -8.98 -18.75 10.09
CA MET A 617 -8.05 -18.54 8.99
C MET A 617 -6.81 -17.78 9.48
N THR A 618 -5.63 -18.23 9.06
CA THR A 618 -4.36 -17.57 9.34
C THR A 618 -3.65 -17.26 8.03
N PHE A 619 -2.94 -16.14 8.01
CA PHE A 619 -2.29 -15.58 6.84
C PHE A 619 -0.82 -15.33 7.19
N GLN A 620 0.09 -15.68 6.28
CA GLN A 620 1.53 -15.47 6.46
C GLN A 620 2.15 -15.02 5.13
N PRO A 621 2.84 -13.88 5.08
CA PRO A 621 3.56 -13.49 3.87
C PRO A 621 4.78 -14.40 3.70
N ILE A 622 5.07 -14.77 2.46
CA ILE A 622 6.20 -15.63 2.10
C ILE A 622 6.82 -15.13 0.80
N ILE A 623 8.12 -15.38 0.65
CA ILE A 623 8.86 -15.05 -0.57
C ILE A 623 8.99 -16.33 -1.37
N LYS A 624 8.48 -16.30 -2.60
CA LYS A 624 8.51 -17.40 -3.55
C LYS A 624 9.59 -17.19 -4.58
N ASN A 625 10.49 -18.16 -4.73
CA ASN A 625 11.52 -18.15 -5.77
C ASN A 625 10.98 -18.76 -7.08
N LEU A 626 10.88 -17.95 -8.14
CA LEU A 626 10.42 -18.38 -9.47
C LEU A 626 11.47 -19.19 -10.24
N ALA A 627 12.72 -19.23 -9.76
CA ALA A 627 13.77 -20.13 -10.26
C ALA A 627 13.34 -21.60 -10.25
N SER A 628 12.45 -21.98 -9.33
CA SER A 628 12.02 -23.37 -9.13
C SER A 628 11.38 -24.00 -10.38
N HIS A 629 10.83 -23.19 -11.29
CA HIS A 629 10.26 -23.66 -12.55
C HIS A 629 11.16 -23.43 -13.78
N ASP A 630 12.33 -22.81 -13.60
CA ASP A 630 13.24 -22.50 -14.70
C ASP A 630 14.14 -23.69 -15.03
N SER A 631 13.89 -24.32 -16.18
CA SER A 631 14.74 -25.38 -16.72
C SER A 631 16.20 -24.99 -16.95
N LEU A 632 16.53 -23.70 -17.03
CA LEU A 632 17.92 -23.21 -17.12
C LEU A 632 18.56 -22.95 -15.74
N GLY A 633 17.76 -22.94 -14.66
CA GLY A 633 18.22 -22.64 -13.29
C GLY A 633 18.79 -21.23 -13.10
N ASN A 634 18.53 -20.31 -14.04
CA ASN A 634 19.14 -18.98 -14.07
C ASN A 634 18.19 -17.87 -13.63
N ASN A 635 16.87 -18.11 -13.67
CA ASN A 635 15.89 -17.14 -13.21
C ASN A 635 16.08 -16.91 -11.70
N LYS A 636 16.28 -15.66 -11.28
CA LYS A 636 16.41 -15.27 -9.86
C LYS A 636 15.23 -14.43 -9.39
N GLU A 637 14.16 -14.36 -10.19
CA GLU A 637 12.99 -13.59 -9.81
C GLU A 637 12.34 -14.17 -8.55
N MET A 638 12.08 -13.29 -7.60
CA MET A 638 11.33 -13.61 -6.39
C MET A 638 10.02 -12.82 -6.41
N GLU A 639 8.96 -13.42 -5.89
CA GLU A 639 7.68 -12.76 -5.70
C GLU A 639 7.19 -12.94 -4.26
N VAL A 640 6.42 -11.97 -3.76
CA VAL A 640 5.77 -12.09 -2.46
C VAL A 640 4.37 -12.68 -2.63
N GLU A 641 4.10 -13.79 -1.94
CA GLU A 641 2.78 -14.42 -1.85
C GLU A 641 2.32 -14.46 -0.39
N VAL A 642 1.06 -14.84 -0.15
CA VAL A 642 0.48 -15.03 1.17
C VAL A 642 0.01 -16.48 1.28
N LEU A 643 0.64 -17.21 2.19
CA LEU A 643 0.20 -18.51 2.64
C LEU A 643 -1.05 -18.32 3.51
N VAL A 644 -2.14 -18.98 3.14
CA VAL A 644 -3.40 -18.94 3.88
C VAL A 644 -3.68 -20.33 4.42
N THR A 645 -3.91 -20.46 5.71
CA THR A 645 -4.13 -21.75 6.38
C THR A 645 -5.42 -21.72 7.19
N ASN A 646 -6.31 -22.68 6.93
CA ASN A 646 -7.46 -22.96 7.79
C ASN A 646 -7.00 -23.84 8.96
N THR A 647 -7.09 -23.31 10.18
CA THR A 647 -6.57 -23.99 11.37
C THR A 647 -7.49 -25.10 11.90
N LEU A 648 -8.69 -25.26 11.35
CA LEU A 648 -9.61 -26.36 11.71
C LEU A 648 -9.47 -27.55 10.76
N THR A 649 -9.34 -27.29 9.46
CA THR A 649 -9.25 -28.33 8.42
C THR A 649 -7.82 -28.64 7.99
N ASN A 650 -6.84 -27.83 8.41
CA ASN A 650 -5.45 -27.85 7.94
C ASN A 650 -5.33 -27.66 6.41
N GLN A 651 -6.35 -27.08 5.77
CA GLN A 651 -6.30 -26.71 4.36
C GLN A 651 -5.47 -25.44 4.16
N VAL A 652 -4.75 -25.40 3.04
CA VAL A 652 -3.77 -24.35 2.72
C VAL A 652 -4.00 -23.82 1.30
N TRP A 653 -3.83 -22.51 1.12
CA TRP A 653 -3.86 -21.83 -0.17
C TRP A 653 -2.67 -20.88 -0.33
N MET A 654 -2.27 -20.66 -1.58
CA MET A 654 -1.25 -19.69 -1.96
C MET A 654 -1.92 -18.54 -2.68
N TRP A 655 -1.99 -17.37 -2.04
CA TRP A 655 -2.57 -16.18 -2.65
C TRP A 655 -1.46 -15.25 -3.14
N SER A 656 -1.52 -14.83 -4.40
CA SER A 656 -0.66 -13.74 -4.86
C SER A 656 -0.90 -12.48 -4.02
N LYS A 657 0.13 -11.64 -3.87
CA LYS A 657 0.03 -10.35 -3.18
C LYS A 657 -1.22 -9.58 -3.59
N ALA A 658 -1.50 -9.50 -4.89
CA ALA A 658 -2.63 -8.73 -5.39
C ALA A 658 -4.00 -9.38 -5.06
N LYS A 659 -4.11 -10.72 -5.07
CA LYS A 659 -5.33 -11.43 -4.61
C LYS A 659 -5.59 -11.18 -3.12
N PHE A 660 -4.55 -11.30 -2.29
CA PHE A 660 -4.66 -11.02 -0.86
C PHE A 660 -5.08 -9.58 -0.58
N ILE A 661 -4.44 -8.61 -1.22
CA ILE A 661 -4.76 -7.19 -1.07
C ILE A 661 -6.23 -6.96 -1.41
N ASN A 662 -6.75 -7.52 -2.51
CA ASN A 662 -8.16 -7.38 -2.86
C ASN A 662 -9.10 -7.98 -1.82
N ARG A 663 -8.82 -9.21 -1.34
CA ARG A 663 -9.66 -9.87 -0.34
C ARG A 663 -9.61 -9.22 1.02
N LYS A 664 -8.47 -8.67 1.43
CA LYS A 664 -8.34 -7.90 2.68
C LYS A 664 -9.40 -6.81 2.80
N PHE A 665 -9.73 -6.12 1.71
CA PHE A 665 -10.74 -5.05 1.77
C PHE A 665 -12.15 -5.57 1.96
N LEU A 666 -12.49 -6.68 1.30
CA LEU A 666 -13.77 -7.34 1.53
C LEU A 666 -13.87 -7.84 2.98
N ILE A 667 -12.75 -8.36 3.50
CA ILE A 667 -12.63 -8.76 4.90
C ILE A 667 -12.85 -7.56 5.83
N GLU A 668 -12.27 -6.40 5.54
CA GLU A 668 -12.47 -5.16 6.32
C GLU A 668 -13.92 -4.68 6.28
N GLU A 669 -14.56 -4.70 5.12
CA GLU A 669 -15.96 -4.33 4.96
C GLU A 669 -16.87 -5.27 5.76
N LEU A 670 -16.62 -6.58 5.64
CA LEU A 670 -17.34 -7.59 6.39
C LEU A 670 -17.12 -7.42 7.90
N TYR A 671 -15.88 -7.14 8.33
CA TYR A 671 -15.56 -6.88 9.72
C TYR A 671 -16.26 -5.63 10.25
N GLN A 672 -16.35 -4.57 9.43
CA GLN A 672 -17.08 -3.36 9.81
C GLN A 672 -18.57 -3.65 10.01
N GLN A 673 -19.19 -4.41 9.11
CA GLN A 673 -20.58 -4.86 9.28
C GLN A 673 -20.73 -5.71 10.55
N TYR A 674 -19.77 -6.59 10.85
CA TYR A 674 -19.77 -7.42 12.05
C TYR A 674 -19.71 -6.57 13.33
N MET A 675 -18.92 -5.49 13.31
CA MET A 675 -18.87 -4.55 14.43
C MET A 675 -20.15 -3.73 14.60
N GLU A 676 -20.90 -3.48 13.53
CA GLU A 676 -22.17 -2.72 13.56
C GLU A 676 -23.37 -3.61 13.95
N GLU A 677 -23.45 -4.84 13.42
CA GLU A 677 -24.62 -5.73 13.50
C GLU A 677 -24.39 -6.96 14.40
N GLY A 678 -23.15 -7.27 14.77
CA GLY A 678 -22.78 -8.49 15.48
C GLY A 678 -22.63 -9.67 14.53
N LYS A 679 -23.36 -10.76 14.75
CA LYS A 679 -23.22 -11.97 13.91
C LYS A 679 -23.75 -11.73 12.51
N LEU A 680 -22.90 -11.96 11.51
CA LEU A 680 -23.25 -11.94 10.11
C LEU A 680 -23.35 -13.37 9.57
N ASP A 681 -24.42 -13.65 8.84
CA ASP A 681 -24.56 -14.87 8.04
C ASP A 681 -24.26 -14.51 6.59
N VAL A 682 -23.11 -14.98 6.10
CA VAL A 682 -22.62 -14.68 4.75
C VAL A 682 -22.64 -15.97 3.96
N GLU A 683 -23.32 -15.96 2.81
CA GLU A 683 -23.27 -17.08 1.88
C GLU A 683 -21.81 -17.37 1.51
N GLN A 684 -21.44 -18.65 1.46
CA GLN A 684 -20.06 -19.09 1.21
C GLN A 684 -19.43 -18.46 -0.04
N ALA A 685 -20.20 -18.28 -1.12
CA ALA A 685 -19.72 -17.67 -2.36
C ALA A 685 -19.35 -16.18 -2.23
N ASN A 686 -19.87 -15.52 -1.19
CA ASN A 686 -19.61 -14.11 -0.88
C ASN A 686 -18.68 -13.94 0.34
N ASP A 687 -18.22 -15.04 0.96
CA ASP A 687 -17.31 -14.98 2.11
C ASP A 687 -15.87 -14.76 1.61
N PRO A 688 -15.26 -13.59 1.89
CA PRO A 688 -13.92 -13.29 1.41
C PRO A 688 -12.82 -14.14 2.06
N PHE A 689 -13.12 -14.84 3.17
CA PHE A 689 -12.22 -15.81 3.77
C PHE A 689 -12.23 -17.17 3.07
N TRP A 690 -13.23 -17.46 2.24
CA TRP A 690 -13.40 -18.77 1.63
C TRP A 690 -12.85 -18.83 0.19
N ASP A 691 -12.19 -19.92 -0.17
CA ASP A 691 -11.73 -20.20 -1.52
C ASP A 691 -11.89 -21.71 -1.80
N PRO A 692 -12.18 -22.13 -3.04
CA PRO A 692 -12.21 -23.55 -3.36
C PRO A 692 -10.84 -24.18 -3.12
N VAL A 693 -10.84 -25.48 -2.80
CA VAL A 693 -9.63 -26.24 -2.55
C VAL A 693 -8.90 -26.46 -3.87
N GLU A 694 -7.65 -26.01 -3.94
CA GLU A 694 -6.78 -26.13 -5.11
C GLU A 694 -5.53 -26.98 -4.78
N ASP A 695 -4.86 -27.47 -5.81
CA ASP A 695 -3.58 -28.15 -5.68
C ASP A 695 -2.49 -27.14 -5.29
N VAL A 696 -1.69 -27.46 -4.27
CA VAL A 696 -0.67 -26.56 -3.74
C VAL A 696 0.68 -26.94 -4.33
N PHE A 697 1.36 -26.02 -5.00
CA PHE A 697 2.74 -26.27 -5.44
C PHE A 697 3.67 -26.35 -4.21
N LEU A 698 4.36 -27.49 -4.05
CA LEU A 698 5.21 -27.77 -2.89
C LEU A 698 6.68 -27.48 -3.17
N GLY A 699 7.14 -27.70 -4.39
CA GLY A 699 8.53 -27.51 -4.77
C GLY A 699 8.89 -28.22 -6.07
N SER A 700 10.14 -28.08 -6.50
CA SER A 700 10.62 -28.70 -7.74
C SER A 700 11.95 -29.41 -7.57
N ALA A 701 12.15 -30.46 -8.35
CA ALA A 701 13.43 -31.15 -8.52
C ALA A 701 13.94 -30.97 -9.95
N HIS A 702 15.25 -30.69 -10.09
CA HIS A 702 15.88 -30.41 -11.37
C HIS A 702 16.78 -31.57 -11.78
N VAL A 703 16.47 -32.22 -12.89
CA VAL A 703 17.25 -33.36 -13.41
C VAL A 703 17.98 -32.91 -14.67
N TRP A 704 19.31 -32.75 -14.62
CA TRP A 704 20.08 -32.28 -15.77
C TRP A 704 20.11 -33.32 -16.90
N LEU A 705 19.75 -32.89 -18.11
CA LEU A 705 19.54 -33.79 -19.24
C LEU A 705 20.83 -34.07 -20.05
N GLN A 706 21.96 -33.48 -19.65
CA GLN A 706 23.21 -33.54 -20.42
C GLN A 706 23.66 -34.97 -20.68
N SER A 707 23.52 -35.86 -19.70
CA SER A 707 23.84 -37.29 -19.82
C SER A 707 23.06 -37.97 -20.95
N LEU A 708 21.81 -37.58 -21.18
CA LEU A 708 20.97 -38.15 -22.24
C LEU A 708 21.47 -37.79 -23.65
N ALA A 709 22.16 -36.65 -23.81
CA ALA A 709 22.78 -36.27 -25.09
C ALA A 709 23.88 -37.26 -25.52
N TYR A 710 24.49 -37.97 -24.56
CA TYR A 710 25.47 -39.02 -24.78
C TYR A 710 24.85 -40.43 -24.72
N ARG A 711 23.51 -40.53 -24.62
CA ARG A 711 22.76 -41.77 -24.33
C ARG A 711 23.17 -42.46 -23.02
N ILE A 712 23.60 -41.69 -22.03
CA ILE A 712 23.89 -42.24 -20.70
C ILE A 712 22.60 -42.23 -19.87
N GLN A 713 22.31 -43.36 -19.21
CA GLN A 713 21.19 -43.45 -18.28
C GLN A 713 21.40 -42.51 -17.09
N VAL A 714 20.36 -41.78 -16.72
CA VAL A 714 20.28 -41.02 -15.46
C VAL A 714 19.49 -41.86 -14.46
N ASP A 715 20.04 -42.11 -13.27
CA ASP A 715 19.35 -42.71 -12.12
C ASP A 715 19.82 -41.95 -10.87
N GLU A 716 19.03 -40.96 -10.49
CA GLU A 716 19.40 -40.01 -9.43
C GLU A 716 18.30 -39.92 -8.37
N GLN A 717 18.74 -39.71 -7.13
CA GLN A 717 17.88 -39.30 -6.02
C GLN A 717 18.11 -37.82 -5.78
N ILE A 718 17.05 -37.03 -5.96
CA ILE A 718 17.13 -35.57 -5.99
C ILE A 718 16.19 -35.03 -4.93
N GLU A 719 16.66 -34.02 -4.20
CA GLU A 719 15.85 -33.27 -3.25
C GLU A 719 14.84 -32.39 -4.01
N VAL A 720 13.58 -32.48 -3.61
CA VAL A 720 12.55 -31.52 -4.00
C VAL A 720 12.70 -30.34 -3.07
N HIS A 721 13.07 -29.18 -3.60
CA HIS A 721 13.18 -27.97 -2.79
C HIS A 721 11.91 -27.14 -2.91
N ASN A 722 11.38 -26.71 -1.76
CA ASN A 722 10.33 -25.69 -1.75
C ASN A 722 10.86 -24.32 -2.14
N TYR A 723 9.95 -23.35 -2.17
CA TYR A 723 10.24 -21.96 -2.49
C TYR A 723 11.20 -21.25 -1.51
N GLN A 724 11.46 -21.81 -0.32
CA GLN A 724 12.46 -21.33 0.64
C GLN A 724 13.82 -22.04 0.51
N GLY A 725 13.99 -22.90 -0.50
CA GLY A 725 15.18 -23.73 -0.68
C GLY A 725 15.29 -24.89 0.31
N LYS A 726 14.25 -25.16 1.11
CA LYS A 726 14.24 -26.27 2.06
C LYS A 726 13.76 -27.54 1.36
N GLU A 727 14.38 -28.66 1.70
CA GLU A 727 13.96 -29.99 1.23
C GLU A 727 12.52 -30.30 1.68
N GLU A 728 11.66 -30.73 0.78
CA GLU A 728 10.29 -31.22 1.03
C GLU A 728 10.16 -32.73 0.92
N ALA A 729 10.93 -33.33 0.02
CA ALA A 729 10.94 -34.76 -0.24
C ALA A 729 12.21 -35.14 -1.03
N MET A 730 12.47 -36.43 -1.15
CA MET A 730 13.53 -36.98 -2.00
C MET A 730 12.89 -37.85 -3.10
N VAL A 731 12.99 -37.41 -4.35
CA VAL A 731 12.41 -38.10 -5.51
C VAL A 731 13.49 -38.90 -6.24
N GLN A 732 13.19 -40.15 -6.60
CA GLN A 732 14.03 -40.91 -7.52
C GLN A 732 13.55 -40.70 -8.95
N VAL A 733 14.48 -40.39 -9.85
CA VAL A 733 14.21 -40.16 -11.27
C VAL A 733 15.13 -41.03 -12.10
N VAL A 734 14.55 -41.77 -13.03
CA VAL A 734 15.28 -42.64 -13.94
C VAL A 734 14.96 -42.24 -15.38
N ILE A 735 15.97 -41.80 -16.13
CA ILE A 735 15.87 -41.49 -17.56
C ILE A 735 16.76 -42.47 -18.30
N SER A 736 16.15 -43.40 -19.07
CA SER A 736 16.87 -44.45 -19.78
C SER A 736 16.67 -44.35 -21.28
N PRO A 737 17.74 -44.38 -22.10
CA PRO A 737 17.62 -44.63 -23.53
C PRO A 737 16.89 -45.96 -23.80
N ALA A 738 16.06 -45.99 -24.83
CA ALA A 738 15.23 -47.13 -25.17
C ALA A 738 15.29 -47.44 -26.67
N ASP A 739 14.82 -48.63 -27.04
CA ASP A 739 14.50 -48.96 -28.42
C ASP A 739 13.09 -48.45 -28.81
N ALA A 740 12.74 -48.62 -30.08
CA ALA A 740 11.43 -48.24 -30.61
C ALA A 740 10.24 -48.97 -29.94
N GLN A 741 10.51 -50.05 -29.18
CA GLN A 741 9.53 -50.84 -28.44
C GLN A 741 9.56 -50.53 -26.93
N GLY A 742 10.33 -49.54 -26.48
CA GLY A 742 10.41 -49.14 -25.07
C GLY A 742 11.25 -50.08 -24.20
N ARG A 743 12.14 -50.89 -24.78
CA ARG A 743 13.07 -51.73 -24.02
C ARG A 743 14.41 -51.02 -23.86
N GLN A 744 15.04 -51.16 -22.69
CA GLN A 744 16.36 -50.59 -22.42
C GLN A 744 17.39 -51.13 -23.42
N LEU A 745 18.25 -50.25 -23.93
CA LEU A 745 19.33 -50.62 -24.85
C LEU A 745 20.42 -51.41 -24.10
N PRO A 746 21.02 -52.46 -24.69
CA PRO A 746 22.16 -53.17 -24.11
C PRO A 746 23.41 -52.30 -24.03
N ASP A 747 24.23 -52.45 -22.98
CA ASP A 747 25.45 -51.65 -22.71
C ASP A 747 26.43 -51.51 -23.89
N ALA A 748 26.44 -52.47 -24.83
CA ALA A 748 27.35 -52.49 -25.98
C ALA A 748 26.97 -51.53 -27.13
N GLU A 749 25.73 -51.01 -27.17
CA GLU A 749 25.24 -50.04 -28.17
C GLU A 749 24.88 -48.67 -27.55
N ALA A 750 25.24 -48.47 -26.28
CA ALA A 750 24.51 -47.57 -25.39
C ALA A 750 25.05 -46.13 -25.31
N MET A 751 26.28 -45.82 -25.70
CA MET A 751 26.84 -44.48 -25.49
C MET A 751 27.39 -43.86 -26.77
N VAL A 752 27.13 -42.58 -26.97
CA VAL A 752 27.67 -41.78 -28.06
C VAL A 752 28.78 -40.89 -27.51
N ILE A 753 29.92 -40.80 -28.20
CA ILE A 753 31.05 -39.94 -27.76
C ILE A 753 30.79 -38.48 -28.13
N ASP A 754 30.28 -38.22 -29.34
CA ASP A 754 29.87 -36.90 -29.81
C ASP A 754 28.34 -36.83 -30.01
N PRO A 755 27.60 -36.06 -29.20
CA PRO A 755 26.14 -35.90 -29.31
C PRO A 755 25.66 -35.50 -30.71
N SER A 756 26.51 -34.83 -31.50
CA SER A 756 26.22 -34.45 -32.89
C SER A 756 25.92 -35.65 -33.79
N GLU A 757 26.41 -36.85 -33.45
CA GLU A 757 26.08 -38.08 -34.16
C GLU A 757 24.60 -38.46 -34.07
N LEU A 758 23.83 -37.88 -33.14
CA LEU A 758 22.39 -38.09 -33.03
C LEU A 758 21.59 -37.24 -34.03
N LEU A 759 22.16 -36.18 -34.61
CA LEU A 759 21.49 -35.29 -35.54
C LEU A 759 20.87 -36.06 -36.71
N GLY A 760 19.60 -35.80 -37.00
CA GLY A 760 18.86 -36.47 -38.07
C GLY A 760 18.44 -37.91 -37.77
N LYS A 761 18.85 -38.49 -36.63
CA LYS A 761 18.48 -39.86 -36.22
C LYS A 761 17.28 -39.85 -35.29
N ARG A 762 16.68 -41.03 -35.11
CA ARG A 762 15.64 -41.30 -34.09
C ARG A 762 16.30 -41.54 -32.73
N LEU A 763 15.75 -40.91 -31.68
CA LEU A 763 16.11 -41.17 -30.29
C LEU A 763 14.85 -41.52 -29.50
N ASP A 764 14.83 -42.71 -28.90
CA ASP A 764 13.80 -43.14 -27.96
C ASP A 764 14.38 -43.20 -26.55
N PHE A 765 13.60 -42.78 -25.56
CA PHE A 765 13.96 -42.88 -24.15
C PHE A 765 12.71 -42.92 -23.27
N ILE A 766 12.91 -43.34 -22.02
CA ILE A 766 11.86 -43.49 -21.03
C ILE A 766 12.22 -42.63 -19.82
N ILE A 767 11.28 -41.78 -19.41
CA ILE A 767 11.33 -41.06 -18.13
C ILE A 767 10.46 -41.82 -17.13
N SER A 768 11.06 -42.21 -16.02
CA SER A 768 10.37 -42.90 -14.92
C SER A 768 10.59 -42.16 -13.60
N ILE A 769 9.52 -42.10 -12.80
CA ILE A 769 9.55 -41.65 -11.40
C ILE A 769 9.13 -42.87 -10.56
N PRO A 770 10.09 -43.68 -10.05
CA PRO A 770 9.74 -44.92 -9.37
C PRO A 770 9.15 -44.67 -7.98
N GLN A 771 9.75 -43.78 -7.22
CA GLN A 771 9.39 -43.52 -5.83
C GLN A 771 9.77 -42.12 -5.38
N CYS A 772 9.11 -41.67 -4.32
CA CYS A 772 9.44 -40.44 -3.62
C CYS A 772 9.31 -40.68 -2.10
N LEU A 773 10.31 -40.25 -1.34
CA LEU A 773 10.49 -40.55 0.07
C LEU A 773 10.45 -39.27 0.90
N GLY A 774 10.03 -39.40 2.16
CA GLY A 774 10.13 -38.33 3.14
C GLY A 774 9.23 -37.12 2.91
N MET A 775 8.10 -37.26 2.20
CA MET A 775 7.22 -36.13 1.86
C MET A 775 6.68 -35.42 3.11
N LYS A 776 7.24 -34.26 3.46
CA LYS A 776 6.87 -33.48 4.66
C LYS A 776 5.41 -33.05 4.65
N TRP A 777 4.92 -32.60 3.50
CA TRP A 777 3.51 -32.24 3.28
C TRP A 777 2.48 -33.26 3.82
N ILE A 778 2.74 -34.56 3.65
CA ILE A 778 1.87 -35.67 4.13
C ILE A 778 2.19 -36.04 5.59
N GLN A 779 3.42 -35.81 6.05
CA GLN A 779 3.80 -36.01 7.46
C GLN A 779 3.12 -35.00 8.38
N GLU A 780 2.96 -33.76 7.92
CA GLU A 780 2.28 -32.69 8.63
C GLU A 780 0.79 -32.97 8.80
N GLU A 781 0.13 -33.48 7.77
CA GLU A 781 -1.28 -33.87 7.81
C GLU A 781 -1.52 -35.12 6.97
N LYS A 782 -1.98 -36.19 7.62
CA LYS A 782 -2.05 -37.54 7.04
C LYS A 782 -3.16 -37.68 6.00
N SER A 783 -4.17 -36.82 6.03
CA SER A 783 -5.25 -36.81 5.03
C SER A 783 -4.81 -36.30 3.66
N ARG A 784 -3.63 -35.68 3.56
CA ARG A 784 -3.13 -35.10 2.31
C ARG A 784 -2.57 -36.13 1.33
N GLY A 785 -2.42 -35.68 0.09
CA GLY A 785 -1.78 -36.42 -0.99
C GLY A 785 -0.75 -35.60 -1.75
N SER A 786 -0.12 -36.21 -2.75
CA SER A 786 0.81 -35.55 -3.65
C SER A 786 0.77 -36.14 -5.07
N MET A 787 1.24 -35.36 -6.04
CA MET A 787 1.54 -35.81 -7.40
C MET A 787 2.72 -35.04 -7.97
N PHE A 788 3.34 -35.56 -9.02
CA PHE A 788 4.36 -34.86 -9.79
C PHE A 788 3.84 -34.47 -11.16
N SER A 789 4.32 -33.36 -11.69
CA SER A 789 4.11 -32.97 -13.07
C SER A 789 5.36 -32.42 -13.72
N PHE A 790 5.45 -32.53 -15.04
CA PHE A 790 6.51 -31.86 -15.80
C PHE A 790 6.06 -31.57 -17.23
N GLN A 791 6.76 -30.64 -17.86
CA GLN A 791 6.71 -30.42 -19.30
C GLN A 791 8.04 -30.83 -19.91
N PHE A 792 7.99 -31.31 -21.16
CA PHE A 792 9.17 -31.74 -21.88
C PHE A 792 9.27 -31.04 -23.23
N TYR A 793 10.49 -30.91 -23.75
CA TYR A 793 10.82 -30.20 -24.99
C TYR A 793 9.79 -30.38 -26.10
N GLY A 794 9.36 -29.28 -26.72
CA GLY A 794 8.47 -29.29 -27.89
C GLY A 794 7.03 -29.75 -27.61
N THR A 795 6.69 -30.16 -26.38
CA THR A 795 5.33 -30.55 -26.00
C THR A 795 4.57 -29.38 -25.39
N SER A 796 3.29 -29.22 -25.75
CA SER A 796 2.35 -28.33 -25.06
C SER A 796 1.64 -29.01 -23.88
N ASN A 797 1.87 -30.31 -23.70
CA ASN A 797 1.17 -31.13 -22.72
C ASN A 797 1.95 -31.19 -21.41
N THR A 798 1.26 -31.01 -20.29
CA THR A 798 1.81 -31.29 -18.97
C THR A 798 1.57 -32.75 -18.62
N TYR A 799 2.64 -33.51 -18.41
CA TYR A 799 2.58 -34.90 -17.96
C TYR A 799 2.40 -34.92 -16.45
N ARG A 800 1.47 -35.73 -15.94
CA ARG A 800 1.16 -35.83 -14.50
C ARG A 800 1.24 -37.28 -14.01
N SER A 801 1.85 -37.48 -12.85
CA SER A 801 1.77 -38.76 -12.14
C SER A 801 0.36 -38.96 -11.57
N LYS A 802 0.07 -40.19 -11.17
CA LYS A 802 -1.14 -40.42 -10.37
C LYS A 802 -1.01 -39.78 -8.98
N PRO A 803 -2.13 -39.28 -8.43
CA PRO A 803 -2.22 -38.91 -7.02
C PRO A 803 -1.83 -40.06 -6.10
N VAL A 804 -1.01 -39.79 -5.10
CA VAL A 804 -0.74 -40.69 -3.98
C VAL A 804 -1.20 -40.03 -2.69
N TRP A 805 -1.99 -40.74 -1.89
CA TRP A 805 -2.58 -40.24 -0.65
C TRP A 805 -2.03 -40.98 0.57
N HIS A 806 -1.95 -40.28 1.70
CA HIS A 806 -1.67 -40.85 3.03
C HIS A 806 -0.32 -41.55 3.22
N SER A 807 0.58 -41.49 2.22
CA SER A 807 1.86 -42.20 2.23
C SER A 807 3.04 -41.25 2.04
N PRO A 808 3.75 -40.87 3.10
CA PRO A 808 4.96 -40.03 3.00
C PRO A 808 6.10 -40.67 2.19
N ASN A 809 6.08 -41.99 2.08
CA ASN A 809 7.01 -42.77 1.26
C ASN A 809 6.20 -43.50 0.19
N ALA A 810 6.12 -42.92 -1.00
CA ALA A 810 5.22 -43.34 -2.05
C ALA A 810 5.95 -44.07 -3.18
N LYS A 811 5.37 -45.18 -3.64
CA LYS A 811 5.72 -45.74 -4.95
C LYS A 811 4.92 -45.01 -6.02
N MET A 812 5.59 -44.16 -6.78
CA MET A 812 4.96 -43.32 -7.79
C MET A 812 4.65 -44.15 -9.06
N ASN A 813 5.52 -45.11 -9.40
CA ASN A 813 5.37 -46.02 -10.56
C ASN A 813 4.95 -45.31 -11.86
N PHE A 814 5.44 -44.09 -12.07
CA PHE A 814 5.17 -43.33 -13.28
C PHE A 814 6.24 -43.66 -14.31
N THR A 815 5.82 -43.88 -15.56
CA THR A 815 6.70 -44.18 -16.69
C THR A 815 6.09 -43.61 -17.96
N GLN A 816 6.88 -42.84 -18.71
CA GLN A 816 6.47 -42.22 -19.97
C GLN A 816 7.57 -42.39 -21.01
N GLN A 817 7.23 -42.94 -22.18
CA GLN A 817 8.15 -43.06 -23.31
C GLN A 817 8.06 -41.84 -24.21
N PHE A 818 9.22 -41.38 -24.67
CA PHE A 818 9.38 -40.29 -25.61
C PHE A 818 10.17 -40.75 -26.83
N THR A 819 9.79 -40.23 -27.99
CA THR A 819 10.46 -40.48 -29.27
C THR A 819 10.70 -39.14 -29.96
N ILE A 820 11.96 -38.80 -30.21
CA ILE A 820 12.36 -37.65 -31.02
C ILE A 820 12.80 -38.15 -32.39
N ASN A 821 12.13 -37.71 -33.44
CA ASN A 821 12.47 -38.13 -34.80
C ASN A 821 12.07 -37.07 -35.86
N PRO A 822 13.03 -36.47 -36.58
CA PRO A 822 14.48 -36.56 -36.36
C PRO A 822 14.93 -35.72 -35.14
N VAL A 823 16.06 -36.07 -34.53
CA VAL A 823 16.75 -35.21 -33.56
C VAL A 823 17.31 -33.97 -34.27
N SER A 824 16.91 -32.77 -33.84
CA SER A 824 17.47 -31.51 -34.32
C SER A 824 18.63 -30.99 -33.47
N MET A 825 19.27 -29.93 -33.97
CA MET A 825 20.28 -29.17 -33.21
C MET A 825 19.68 -28.46 -32.00
N GLU A 826 18.44 -27.97 -32.11
CA GLU A 826 17.72 -27.28 -31.02
C GLU A 826 17.44 -28.26 -29.87
N PHE A 827 17.03 -29.50 -30.18
CA PHE A 827 16.83 -30.53 -29.17
C PHE A 827 18.14 -30.99 -28.52
N LEU A 828 19.22 -31.15 -29.28
CA LEU A 828 20.53 -31.47 -28.70
C LEU A 828 21.03 -30.38 -27.77
N GLN A 829 20.88 -29.11 -28.18
CA GLN A 829 21.18 -27.97 -27.34
C GLN A 829 20.31 -27.97 -26.08
N TYR A 830 19.01 -28.28 -26.21
CA TYR A 830 18.12 -28.42 -25.07
C TYR A 830 18.63 -29.44 -24.05
N LEU A 831 18.99 -30.65 -24.49
CA LEU A 831 19.55 -31.68 -23.60
C LEU A 831 20.84 -31.22 -22.90
N GLN A 832 21.68 -30.43 -23.60
CA GLN A 832 22.95 -29.96 -23.04
C GLN A 832 22.81 -28.80 -22.06
N THR A 833 21.77 -27.96 -22.20
CA THR A 833 21.67 -26.71 -21.43
C THR A 833 20.50 -26.66 -20.44
N HIS A 834 19.54 -27.59 -20.50
CA HIS A 834 18.33 -27.56 -19.68
C HIS A 834 18.24 -28.76 -18.74
N ALA A 835 17.59 -28.55 -17.60
CA ALA A 835 17.10 -29.58 -16.71
C ALA A 835 15.63 -29.92 -17.02
N LEU A 836 15.26 -31.18 -16.81
CA LEU A 836 13.88 -31.58 -16.64
C LEU A 836 13.43 -31.13 -15.24
N VAL A 837 12.44 -30.23 -15.21
CA VAL A 837 11.88 -29.72 -13.96
C VAL A 837 10.66 -30.57 -13.58
N LEU A 838 10.77 -31.25 -12.44
CA LEU A 838 9.70 -32.04 -11.85
C LEU A 838 9.03 -31.23 -10.74
N ASP A 839 7.82 -30.74 -11.00
CA ASP A 839 7.01 -30.01 -10.03
C ASP A 839 6.23 -30.97 -9.15
N MET A 840 6.40 -30.84 -7.83
CA MET A 840 5.64 -31.57 -6.83
C MET A 840 4.41 -30.75 -6.40
N TRP A 841 3.24 -31.35 -6.50
CA TRP A 841 1.95 -30.76 -6.12
C TRP A 841 1.36 -31.51 -4.93
N GLY A 842 0.87 -30.77 -3.95
CA GLY A 842 0.19 -31.22 -2.75
C GLY A 842 -1.32 -31.21 -2.94
N LEU A 843 -1.96 -32.31 -2.55
CA LEU A 843 -3.39 -32.55 -2.66
C LEU A 843 -4.05 -32.52 -1.30
N GLN A 844 -5.30 -32.07 -1.26
CA GLN A 844 -6.08 -31.83 -0.04
C GLN A 844 -7.48 -32.40 -0.20
N GLU A 845 -8.07 -32.91 0.89
CA GLU A 845 -9.45 -33.37 0.89
C GLU A 845 -10.43 -32.21 0.63
N GLY A 846 -11.52 -32.48 -0.09
CA GLY A 846 -12.55 -31.49 -0.45
C GLY A 846 -12.34 -30.78 -1.78
N ARG A 847 -11.37 -31.23 -2.60
CA ARG A 847 -11.27 -30.87 -4.02
C ARG A 847 -12.53 -31.31 -4.76
N GLU A 848 -13.17 -30.41 -5.51
CA GLU A 848 -14.16 -30.82 -6.51
C GLU A 848 -13.41 -31.56 -7.62
N ASP A 849 -13.75 -32.84 -7.85
CA ASP A 849 -13.25 -33.55 -9.03
C ASP A 849 -13.59 -32.70 -10.26
N ASP A 850 -12.58 -32.39 -11.07
CA ASP A 850 -12.80 -31.69 -12.34
C ASP A 850 -13.98 -32.37 -13.05
N PRO A 851 -15.04 -31.64 -13.48
CA PRO A 851 -16.01 -32.24 -14.37
C PRO A 851 -15.19 -32.77 -15.56
N PRO A 852 -15.38 -34.04 -15.98
CA PRO A 852 -14.59 -34.61 -17.04
C PRO A 852 -14.70 -33.65 -18.22
N SER A 853 -13.60 -32.98 -18.55
CA SER A 853 -13.54 -32.09 -19.69
C SER A 853 -14.13 -32.86 -20.86
N SER A 854 -15.14 -32.28 -21.48
CA SER A 854 -15.93 -32.91 -22.53
C SER A 854 -15.00 -33.56 -23.56
N PRO A 855 -15.33 -34.75 -24.07
CA PRO A 855 -14.44 -35.50 -24.95
C PRO A 855 -14.29 -34.75 -26.27
N GLN A 856 -13.19 -34.02 -26.43
CA GLN A 856 -12.65 -33.72 -27.75
C GLN A 856 -11.54 -34.73 -28.01
N ASP A 857 -11.91 -35.70 -28.85
CA ASP A 857 -11.10 -36.70 -29.51
C ASP A 857 -10.37 -37.71 -28.62
N GLY A 858 -11.16 -38.70 -28.19
CA GLY A 858 -10.84 -40.12 -28.30
C GLY A 858 -9.37 -40.54 -28.27
N SER A 859 -8.75 -40.52 -27.09
CA SER A 859 -8.00 -41.68 -26.60
C SER A 859 -7.82 -41.57 -25.09
N ASP A 860 -8.48 -42.45 -24.35
CA ASP A 860 -7.96 -43.01 -23.12
C ASP A 860 -6.47 -43.34 -23.31
N ASN A 861 -5.54 -42.75 -22.54
CA ASN A 861 -4.12 -43.14 -22.56
C ASN A 861 -3.31 -42.54 -21.40
N GLY A 862 -3.81 -42.72 -20.18
CA GLY A 862 -3.10 -42.46 -18.93
C GLY A 862 -2.50 -43.73 -18.33
N TYR A 863 -1.77 -44.52 -19.13
CA TYR A 863 -0.73 -45.49 -18.71
C TYR A 863 -0.07 -46.10 -19.95
N GLY A 864 1.22 -45.86 -20.15
CA GLY A 864 2.00 -46.56 -21.20
C GLY A 864 1.84 -46.05 -22.63
N SER A 865 1.37 -44.81 -22.84
CA SER A 865 1.34 -44.19 -24.17
C SER A 865 2.74 -43.68 -24.57
N SER A 866 3.13 -43.82 -25.84
CA SER A 866 4.40 -43.29 -26.37
C SER A 866 4.17 -41.92 -27.01
N SER A 867 4.93 -40.90 -26.60
CA SER A 867 4.84 -39.54 -27.13
C SER A 867 5.89 -39.33 -28.23
N THR A 868 5.47 -39.16 -29.49
CA THR A 868 6.37 -38.86 -30.61
C THR A 868 6.37 -37.38 -30.94
N ILE A 869 7.56 -36.77 -30.98
CA ILE A 869 7.76 -35.34 -31.27
C ILE A 869 8.44 -35.22 -32.64
N GLN A 870 7.77 -34.54 -33.58
CA GLN A 870 8.35 -34.15 -34.86
C GLN A 870 8.95 -32.76 -34.72
N ASP A 871 10.28 -32.69 -34.77
CA ASP A 871 11.06 -31.48 -34.50
C ASP A 871 11.15 -30.57 -35.74
N GLY A 872 10.00 -30.22 -36.33
CA GLY A 872 9.88 -29.48 -37.58
C GLY A 872 8.92 -28.29 -37.49
N SER A 873 9.47 -27.09 -37.67
CA SER A 873 8.81 -25.77 -37.83
C SER A 873 8.45 -24.97 -36.55
N ARG A 874 9.46 -24.29 -35.99
CA ARG A 874 9.27 -22.96 -35.36
C ARG A 874 10.30 -21.99 -35.89
N SER A 875 9.94 -21.24 -36.93
CA SER A 875 10.66 -20.02 -37.29
C SER A 875 10.30 -18.93 -36.27
N SER A 876 11.05 -18.83 -35.18
CA SER A 876 11.16 -17.60 -34.40
C SER A 876 12.59 -17.09 -34.52
N SER A 877 12.73 -15.87 -35.01
CA SER A 877 13.99 -15.19 -35.29
C SER A 877 14.84 -15.00 -34.02
N PHE A 878 15.73 -15.94 -33.75
CA PHE A 878 16.95 -15.69 -32.99
C PHE A 878 18.10 -15.59 -33.99
N SER A 879 18.88 -14.52 -33.91
CA SER A 879 19.99 -14.29 -34.86
C SER A 879 21.23 -15.05 -34.39
N ASP A 880 21.98 -15.64 -35.32
CA ASP A 880 23.25 -16.35 -35.03
C ASP A 880 24.25 -15.48 -34.26
N SER A 881 24.15 -14.14 -34.36
CA SER A 881 24.99 -13.19 -33.62
C SER A 881 24.70 -13.11 -32.13
N ASP A 882 23.45 -13.35 -31.70
CA ASP A 882 23.08 -13.37 -30.29
C ASP A 882 23.60 -14.65 -29.60
N LEU A 883 23.70 -15.73 -30.37
CA LEU A 883 24.16 -17.05 -29.92
C LEU A 883 25.68 -17.09 -29.67
N GLU A 884 26.47 -16.48 -30.55
CA GLU A 884 27.93 -16.35 -30.36
C GLU A 884 28.25 -15.46 -29.15
N GLN A 885 27.49 -14.39 -28.90
CA GLN A 885 27.70 -13.53 -27.73
C GLN A 885 27.42 -14.25 -26.41
N VAL A 886 26.36 -15.08 -26.34
CA VAL A 886 26.03 -15.83 -25.12
C VAL A 886 27.06 -16.93 -24.84
N LEU A 887 27.55 -17.62 -25.86
CA LEU A 887 28.62 -18.63 -25.72
C LEU A 887 29.92 -18.00 -25.24
N HIS A 888 30.31 -16.86 -25.82
CA HIS A 888 31.54 -16.16 -25.45
C HIS A 888 31.48 -15.55 -24.04
N MET A 889 30.29 -15.10 -23.59
CA MET A 889 30.06 -14.70 -22.20
C MET A 889 30.16 -15.89 -21.25
N ARG A 890 29.55 -17.04 -21.57
CA ARG A 890 29.61 -18.25 -20.72
C ARG A 890 31.00 -18.85 -20.60
N GLU A 891 31.81 -18.77 -21.65
CA GLU A 891 33.22 -19.19 -21.59
C GLU A 891 34.04 -18.27 -20.68
N ALA A 892 33.80 -16.96 -20.74
CA ALA A 892 34.43 -16.00 -19.84
C ALA A 892 33.97 -16.19 -18.39
N GLU A 893 32.68 -16.41 -18.15
CA GLU A 893 32.11 -16.61 -16.82
C GLU A 893 32.55 -17.94 -16.19
N ASN A 894 32.66 -19.02 -16.98
CA ASN A 894 33.24 -20.28 -16.51
C ASN A 894 34.73 -20.17 -16.17
N LEU A 895 35.47 -19.32 -16.88
CA LEU A 895 36.87 -19.06 -16.58
C LEU A 895 37.02 -18.26 -15.27
N GLU A 896 36.16 -17.27 -15.06
CA GLU A 896 36.07 -16.48 -13.83
C GLU A 896 35.69 -17.37 -12.63
N LEU A 897 34.66 -18.21 -12.78
CA LEU A 897 34.22 -19.15 -11.74
C LEU A 897 35.29 -20.18 -11.40
N LYS A 898 36.00 -20.74 -12.39
CA LYS A 898 37.14 -21.63 -12.13
C LYS A 898 38.24 -20.95 -11.32
N LYS A 899 38.49 -19.68 -11.59
CA LYS A 899 39.48 -18.89 -10.84
C LYS A 899 39.00 -18.61 -9.41
N GLN A 900 37.73 -18.24 -9.23
CA GLN A 900 37.14 -18.04 -7.90
C GLN A 900 37.15 -19.32 -7.05
N VAL A 901 36.86 -20.48 -7.65
CA VAL A 901 36.93 -21.77 -6.96
C VAL A 901 38.37 -22.08 -6.54
N GLN A 902 39.36 -21.83 -7.39
CA GLN A 902 40.77 -22.00 -7.03
C GLN A 902 41.22 -21.05 -5.91
N ASP A 903 40.75 -19.80 -5.92
CA ASP A 903 41.03 -18.82 -4.87
C ASP A 903 40.40 -19.23 -3.53
N LEU A 904 39.16 -19.73 -3.55
CA LEU A 904 38.47 -20.25 -2.37
C LEU A 904 39.11 -21.53 -1.81
N GLU A 905 39.57 -22.43 -2.68
CA GLU A 905 40.33 -23.62 -2.27
C GLU A 905 41.66 -23.23 -1.59
N ALA A 906 42.35 -22.22 -2.12
CA ALA A 906 43.57 -21.69 -1.51
C ALA A 906 43.32 -21.00 -0.16
N GLU A 907 42.18 -20.31 0.00
CA GLU A 907 41.78 -19.70 1.25
C GLU A 907 41.37 -20.74 2.30
N LEU A 908 40.65 -21.79 1.89
CA LEU A 908 40.29 -22.93 2.74
C LEU A 908 41.54 -23.64 3.28
N GLU A 909 42.57 -23.81 2.45
CA GLU A 909 43.83 -24.43 2.86
C GLU A 909 44.61 -23.53 3.84
N LYS A 910 44.60 -22.20 3.65
CA LYS A 910 45.13 -21.25 4.64
C LYS A 910 44.39 -21.33 5.98
N LEU A 911 43.06 -21.43 5.96
CA LEU A 911 42.25 -21.56 7.16
C LEU A 911 42.56 -22.87 7.90
N ARG A 912 42.72 -23.98 7.18
CA ARG A 912 43.16 -25.26 7.77
C ARG A 912 44.52 -25.16 8.44
N LEU A 913 45.49 -24.50 7.80
CA LEU A 913 46.82 -24.29 8.38
C LEU A 913 46.76 -23.40 9.63
N SER A 914 45.93 -22.35 9.62
CA SER A 914 45.68 -21.50 10.77
C SER A 914 45.01 -22.27 11.92
N GLU A 915 44.02 -23.12 11.62
CA GLU A 915 43.36 -23.96 12.62
C GLU A 915 44.35 -24.96 13.26
N GLN A 916 45.23 -25.58 12.46
CA GLN A 916 46.28 -26.44 12.99
C GLN A 916 47.28 -25.69 13.88
N ALA A 917 47.65 -24.46 13.51
CA ALA A 917 48.52 -23.62 14.34
C ALA A 917 47.85 -23.26 15.68
N ALA A 918 46.58 -22.84 15.63
CA ALA A 918 45.80 -22.54 16.83
C ALA A 918 45.62 -23.77 17.75
N ARG A 919 45.43 -24.97 17.18
CA ARG A 919 45.38 -26.22 17.94
C ARG A 919 46.71 -26.54 18.63
N LYS A 920 47.85 -26.31 17.97
CA LYS A 920 49.19 -26.48 18.59
C LYS A 920 49.43 -25.47 19.71
N GLU A 921 49.03 -24.22 19.51
CA GLU A 921 49.16 -23.18 20.54
C GLU A 921 48.27 -23.48 21.76
N LYS A 922 47.02 -23.89 21.52
CA LYS A 922 46.11 -24.37 22.58
C LYS A 922 46.71 -25.53 23.37
N PHE A 923 47.36 -26.48 22.70
CA PHE A 923 48.03 -27.61 23.37
C PHE A 923 49.21 -27.16 24.24
N SER A 924 50.03 -26.22 23.75
CA SER A 924 51.13 -25.63 24.52
C SER A 924 50.64 -24.87 25.76
N LEU A 925 49.59 -24.06 25.60
CA LEU A 925 48.97 -23.32 26.70
C LEU A 925 48.38 -24.27 27.75
N LEU A 926 47.75 -25.37 27.34
CA LEU A 926 47.24 -26.40 28.27
C LEU A 926 48.37 -27.04 29.08
N GLN A 927 49.52 -27.34 28.47
CA GLN A 927 50.69 -27.85 29.20
C GLN A 927 51.28 -26.83 30.18
N GLN A 928 51.28 -25.54 29.84
CA GLN A 928 51.70 -24.48 30.76
C GLN A 928 50.72 -24.32 31.93
N LEU A 929 49.42 -24.41 31.67
CA LEU A 929 48.36 -24.37 32.68
C LEU A 929 48.46 -25.56 33.64
N GLU A 930 48.81 -26.73 33.14
CA GLU A 930 49.00 -27.94 33.94
C GLU A 930 50.23 -27.81 34.86
N LYS A 931 51.35 -27.25 34.35
CA LYS A 931 52.54 -26.92 35.15
C LYS A 931 52.26 -25.85 36.23
N LEU A 932 51.44 -24.85 35.91
CA LEU A 932 51.02 -23.82 36.88
C LEU A 932 50.11 -24.40 37.97
N LYS A 933 49.22 -25.33 37.62
CA LYS A 933 48.38 -26.06 38.59
C LYS A 933 49.22 -26.94 39.52
N THR A 934 50.26 -27.60 39.00
CA THR A 934 51.20 -28.37 39.86
C THR A 934 52.01 -27.44 40.76
N ALA A 935 52.44 -26.27 40.27
CA ALA A 935 53.16 -25.28 41.08
C ALA A 935 52.29 -24.64 42.19
N GLN A 936 50.98 -24.49 41.96
CA GLN A 936 50.03 -24.00 42.97
C GLN A 936 49.70 -25.08 44.02
N GLN A 937 49.62 -26.36 43.65
CA GLN A 937 49.42 -27.44 44.63
C GLN A 937 50.62 -27.62 45.58
N VAL A 938 51.84 -27.33 45.13
CA VAL A 938 53.05 -27.38 45.99
C VAL A 938 53.11 -26.19 46.98
N ARG A 939 52.39 -25.09 46.72
CA ARG A 939 52.32 -23.92 47.63
C ARG A 939 51.13 -23.91 48.60
N GLY A 940 50.11 -24.76 48.39
CA GLY A 940 48.87 -24.77 49.19
C GLY A 940 48.82 -25.79 50.34
N GLY A 941 49.83 -26.66 50.49
CA GLY A 941 49.86 -27.71 51.50
C GLY A 941 50.33 -27.23 52.88
N GLY A 942 49.54 -26.41 53.57
CA GLY A 942 49.87 -26.00 54.94
C GLY A 942 48.74 -25.30 55.68
N GLY A 943 47.92 -26.08 56.40
CA GLY A 943 47.24 -25.58 57.61
C GLY A 943 45.72 -25.76 57.70
N ARG A 944 45.33 -26.74 58.53
CA ARG A 944 44.26 -26.73 59.57
C ARG A 944 42.80 -26.43 59.14
N GLN A 945 41.92 -27.45 59.20
CA GLN A 945 41.10 -27.87 60.36
C GLN A 945 39.85 -27.00 60.62
N HIS A 946 38.67 -27.56 60.30
CA HIS A 946 37.54 -27.88 61.19
C HIS A 946 36.14 -27.63 60.61
N ASN A 947 35.33 -28.70 60.70
CA ASN A 947 33.90 -28.80 61.00
C ASN A 947 32.81 -28.25 60.05
N SER A 948 32.16 -29.23 59.41
CA SER A 948 30.78 -29.68 59.67
C SER A 948 29.66 -29.39 58.66
N SER A 949 28.85 -30.44 58.50
CA SER A 949 27.50 -30.58 57.96
C SER A 949 27.23 -30.42 56.45
N ALA A 950 27.22 -31.57 55.79
CA ALA A 950 26.10 -32.17 55.04
C ALA A 950 25.19 -31.28 54.15
N GLY A 951 25.13 -31.62 52.86
CA GLY A 951 24.05 -31.21 51.95
C GLY A 951 24.32 -31.58 50.49
N LYS A 952 23.77 -32.72 50.06
CA LYS A 952 23.82 -33.35 48.73
C LYS A 952 23.42 -32.41 47.57
N ALA A 953 24.10 -32.52 46.42
CA ALA A 953 23.50 -32.85 45.11
C ALA A 953 24.56 -33.05 44.01
N THR A 954 24.37 -34.12 43.26
CA THR A 954 25.17 -34.73 42.17
C THR A 954 24.87 -34.08 40.79
N PRO A 955 25.54 -34.50 39.69
CA PRO A 955 26.04 -33.60 38.64
C PRO A 955 25.21 -33.61 37.35
N ILE A 956 25.45 -32.64 36.48
CA ILE A 956 25.10 -32.73 35.05
C ILE A 956 26.39 -32.87 34.26
N GLN A 957 26.57 -34.07 33.71
CA GLN A 957 27.55 -34.40 32.67
C GLN A 957 27.12 -33.74 31.36
N PHE A 958 28.05 -33.04 30.71
CA PHE A 958 28.00 -32.76 29.29
C PHE A 958 28.69 -33.90 28.53
N LEU A 959 27.95 -34.56 27.66
CA LEU A 959 28.34 -35.36 26.51
C LEU A 959 27.34 -34.92 25.42
N GLY A 960 27.69 -34.67 24.17
CA GLY A 960 28.91 -34.83 23.39
C GLY A 960 28.48 -34.56 21.94
#